data_AF-A0A9P3ZQL3-F1
#
_entry.id   AF-A0A9P3ZQL3-F1
#
_cell.length_a   1.000
_cell.length_b   1.000
_cell.length_c   1.000
_cell.angle_alpha   90.00
_cell.angle_beta   90.00
_cell.angle_gamma   90.00
#
_symmetry.space_group_name_H-M   'P 1'
#
loop_
_entity.id
_entity.type
_entity.pdbx_description
1 polymer ?
#
loop_
_entity_poly.entity_id
_entity_poly.type
_entity_poly.pdbx_seq_one_letter_code
_entity_poly.pdbx_strand_id
1 'polypeptide(L)'
;MIRFMKLSVVKRFLCGIFFPFLGMISPSSLLGVPTTVSVPDIFPVCPISYVTGTMLATDGSLWVIGENASIYRLDAGSRENDSWLDLRYFKNFPNTSDFRCIVQDKQGRIWVGTDHSGVAVFNGEEWKTYTQETVLLGDRVYALAVSPLSGEIAIASSGGVSIYNPKDESWKDLTRADGLVSDQVSSLCFDKKGMLWVAYHCGGVSYSSSQNRYLKWKTIQSKWYWDEKQNIRQPETPSGEGLPSNLCNVIMEGHNGSILLATCGGLAWTSKTGNWQYMRGTDYNFKNEGVFGAKISRNKKRVVKNDYFLKEDYVSALQSTEKGIFVGFRSYGAILLDHKTHSVIKDYGKDKRNSLSSQFVTTIVAYPNGTVLAGTYGKGLVMLERGKKEWTFDKHEIDQCPPFPKEPSVLSVENLTALGENKLHSDKRDVFFWKEDWNTKGDWCERYGRDYALLCATNAPRDDYFYSFPNQKISVVGKTGANQKKGEGLRHWIHWGCANNNENVLRNIMSGIRTEAEWDDHGENYARSFDGPDVWAFLSLPQGWYHFALYFYNPNGHEKNPALRDYLIEVRKFPLMESPNNNYELKDTLEKGDISKLTKYPVLARSRVNFFTRSGVYKSFLAKGGCLYAIRICKNNSFNTILNGIFVTKLLDGKGNKHVREHPSRQYCNIYPKPPSINGEETTKGIINIFDNVAKIPANANDASRSEALKTYIYRTAVKNGEKLDTIKFMRWHLNLWNQEERNAMEELMAKSWFNKQERLSGIYCSSLVFPKSPRVIPFTPLEIFDMKLLGIEWKSYLPGSSSEPPMSVDEMKKKSYEITKSKNRFELYKQYKMQKNEIK
;
A
#
# COMPACT_ATOMS: atom_id res chain seq x y z
N MET A 1 25.93 50.75 -38.92
CA MET A 1 26.37 49.34 -38.82
C MET A 1 25.65 48.71 -37.65
N ILE A 2 24.87 47.65 -37.88
CA ILE A 2 24.64 46.49 -36.98
C ILE A 2 23.60 45.66 -37.73
N ARG A 3 24.07 44.53 -38.26
CA ARG A 3 23.43 43.70 -39.29
C ARG A 3 23.24 42.31 -38.67
N PHE A 4 22.08 41.72 -38.94
CA PHE A 4 21.77 40.27 -38.89
C PHE A 4 21.76 39.55 -37.54
N MET A 5 20.57 39.27 -37.01
CA MET A 5 19.98 37.92 -37.05
C MET A 5 18.47 37.98 -36.75
N LYS A 6 17.69 37.61 -37.77
CA LYS A 6 16.27 37.30 -37.75
C LYS A 6 16.12 35.77 -37.75
N LEU A 7 14.94 35.32 -37.32
CA LEU A 7 14.23 34.07 -37.63
C LEU A 7 14.45 32.85 -36.72
N SER A 8 13.53 32.62 -35.78
CA SER A 8 12.45 31.61 -35.95
C SER A 8 11.72 31.32 -34.63
N VAL A 9 11.03 32.31 -34.08
CA VAL A 9 9.93 32.08 -33.13
C VAL A 9 8.84 33.07 -33.52
N VAL A 10 7.58 32.67 -33.36
CA VAL A 10 6.35 33.44 -33.68
C VAL A 10 5.85 33.27 -35.12
N LYS A 11 5.13 32.17 -35.34
CA LYS A 11 3.89 32.18 -36.13
C LYS A 11 2.93 31.17 -35.53
N ARG A 12 2.00 31.66 -34.73
CA ARG A 12 0.59 31.20 -34.62
C ARG A 12 -0.04 31.85 -33.39
N PHE A 13 -0.57 33.07 -33.56
CA PHE A 13 -1.76 33.53 -32.86
C PHE A 13 -2.42 34.63 -33.71
N LEU A 14 -3.75 34.49 -33.88
CA LEU A 14 -4.74 35.45 -34.38
C LEU A 14 -4.89 35.68 -35.89
N CYS A 15 -5.95 35.09 -36.47
CA CYS A 15 -7.17 35.82 -36.84
C CYS A 15 -8.29 34.84 -37.22
N GLY A 16 -9.47 34.99 -36.60
CA GLY A 16 -10.69 34.30 -37.00
C GLY A 16 -11.50 35.12 -38.01
N ILE A 17 -12.47 34.47 -38.67
CA ILE A 17 -13.80 34.96 -39.07
C ILE A 17 -14.59 33.79 -39.66
N PHE A 18 -15.86 33.73 -39.30
CA PHE A 18 -16.92 32.82 -39.76
C PHE A 18 -17.06 32.74 -41.30
N PHE A 19 -17.20 31.52 -41.83
CA PHE A 19 -18.02 31.20 -43.01
C PHE A 19 -18.44 29.72 -42.93
N PRO A 20 -19.75 29.38 -43.06
CA PRO A 20 -20.19 28.00 -43.23
C PRO A 20 -20.31 27.70 -44.74
N PHE A 21 -19.72 26.60 -45.23
CA PHE A 21 -20.30 25.70 -46.25
C PHE A 21 -19.29 24.68 -46.80
N LEU A 22 -19.84 23.47 -47.03
CA LEU A 22 -19.46 22.42 -47.99
C LEU A 22 -18.06 21.76 -47.89
N GLY A 23 -18.12 20.51 -47.41
CA GLY A 23 -17.36 19.34 -47.83
C GLY A 23 -16.17 19.48 -48.78
N MET A 24 -14.98 19.21 -48.24
CA MET A 24 -13.99 18.36 -48.90
C MET A 24 -13.53 17.32 -47.88
N ILE A 25 -14.13 16.12 -47.94
CA ILE A 25 -13.51 14.93 -47.38
C ILE A 25 -12.27 14.70 -48.24
N SER A 26 -11.09 15.03 -47.72
CA SER A 26 -9.84 14.58 -48.34
C SER A 26 -9.78 13.07 -48.18
N PRO A 27 -9.66 12.29 -49.27
CA PRO A 27 -9.46 10.85 -49.18
C PRO A 27 -8.00 10.60 -48.81
N SER A 28 -7.67 10.79 -47.54
CA SER A 28 -6.35 10.48 -46.98
C SER A 28 -6.51 10.04 -45.52
N SER A 29 -7.42 9.09 -45.28
CA SER A 29 -7.65 8.50 -43.95
C SER A 29 -7.44 6.98 -43.92
N LEU A 30 -6.60 6.44 -44.81
CA LEU A 30 -6.43 4.98 -44.90
C LEU A 30 -5.00 4.45 -44.98
N LEU A 31 -3.96 5.30 -44.93
CA LEU A 31 -2.58 4.83 -44.81
C LEU A 31 -1.82 5.78 -43.87
N GLY A 32 -1.34 5.26 -42.73
CA GLY A 32 -0.48 6.01 -41.82
C GLY A 32 0.76 6.49 -42.57
N VAL A 33 1.14 7.76 -42.39
CA VAL A 33 2.35 8.28 -43.01
C VAL A 33 3.54 7.65 -42.28
N PRO A 34 4.39 6.86 -42.96
CA PRO A 34 5.58 6.29 -42.33
C PRO A 34 6.46 7.43 -41.84
N THR A 35 6.65 7.53 -40.54
CA THR A 35 7.47 8.56 -39.92
C THR A 35 8.78 7.94 -39.49
N THR A 36 9.87 8.40 -40.09
CA THR A 36 11.22 8.05 -39.65
C THR A 36 11.58 8.88 -38.43
N VAL A 37 11.97 8.22 -37.35
CA VAL A 37 12.45 8.86 -36.13
C VAL A 37 13.88 8.44 -35.84
N SER A 38 14.71 9.46 -35.58
CA SER A 38 16.06 9.29 -35.07
C SER A 38 16.02 9.12 -33.56
N VAL A 39 16.58 8.02 -33.06
CA VAL A 39 16.72 7.80 -31.61
C VAL A 39 18.04 8.44 -31.18
N PRO A 40 18.03 9.34 -30.17
CA PRO A 40 19.23 10.07 -29.79
C PRO A 40 20.33 9.12 -29.29
N ASP A 41 21.58 9.48 -29.60
CA ASP A 41 22.75 8.75 -29.14
C ASP A 41 22.93 8.88 -27.62
N ILE A 42 22.52 10.02 -27.06
CA ILE A 42 22.50 10.33 -25.63
C ILE A 42 21.13 10.94 -25.32
N PHE A 43 20.40 10.32 -24.38
CA PHE A 43 19.12 10.85 -23.93
C PHE A 43 19.35 12.03 -22.96
N PRO A 44 18.49 13.07 -23.01
CA PRO A 44 18.51 14.12 -22.00
C PRO A 44 18.32 13.50 -20.61
N VAL A 45 18.99 14.09 -19.61
CA VAL A 45 18.95 13.59 -18.22
C VAL A 45 17.50 13.43 -17.77
N CYS A 46 17.16 12.21 -17.34
CA CYS A 46 15.81 11.91 -16.87
C CYS A 46 15.49 12.76 -15.62
N PRO A 47 14.38 13.52 -15.59
CA PRO A 47 14.01 14.34 -14.42
C PRO A 47 13.64 13.50 -13.20
N ILE A 48 13.34 12.22 -13.39
CA ILE A 48 12.90 11.28 -12.35
C ILE A 48 14.09 10.44 -11.90
N SER A 49 14.42 10.50 -10.60
CA SER A 49 15.41 9.60 -10.00
C SER A 49 14.83 8.23 -9.66
N TYR A 50 13.61 8.18 -9.13
CA TYR A 50 12.94 6.96 -8.65
C TYR A 50 11.90 6.48 -9.65
N VAL A 51 12.37 5.90 -10.76
CA VAL A 51 11.49 5.44 -11.83
C VAL A 51 10.72 4.21 -11.37
N THR A 52 9.41 4.20 -11.60
CA THR A 52 8.51 3.07 -11.29
C THR A 52 7.91 2.47 -12.54
N GLY A 53 7.77 3.26 -13.61
CA GLY A 53 7.19 2.83 -14.87
C GLY A 53 7.73 3.61 -16.06
N THR A 54 7.84 2.91 -17.17
CA THR A 54 8.27 3.46 -18.46
C THR A 54 7.39 2.89 -19.55
N MET A 55 7.09 3.67 -20.58
CA MET A 55 6.33 3.21 -21.73
C MET A 55 6.81 3.91 -22.99
N LEU A 56 6.91 3.14 -24.08
CA LEU A 56 7.03 3.68 -25.42
C LEU A 56 5.62 3.78 -26.03
N ALA A 57 5.18 4.98 -26.34
CA ALA A 57 3.89 5.21 -26.98
C ALA A 57 3.95 4.92 -28.49
N THR A 58 2.79 4.75 -29.12
CA THR A 58 2.65 4.49 -30.56
C THR A 58 3.14 5.63 -31.44
N ASP A 59 3.19 6.85 -30.91
CA ASP A 59 3.77 8.02 -31.58
C ASP A 59 5.31 8.09 -31.46
N GLY A 60 5.93 7.08 -30.85
CA GLY A 60 7.37 6.99 -30.60
C GLY A 60 7.87 7.76 -29.38
N SER A 61 6.99 8.45 -28.65
CA SER A 61 7.37 9.18 -27.45
C SER A 61 7.65 8.25 -26.27
N LEU A 62 8.67 8.60 -25.48
CA LEU A 62 9.03 7.89 -24.26
C LEU A 62 8.39 8.57 -23.07
N TRP A 63 7.59 7.81 -22.33
CA TRP A 63 6.97 8.25 -21.10
C TRP A 63 7.66 7.63 -19.90
N VAL A 64 7.89 8.44 -18.87
CA VAL A 64 8.51 8.02 -17.61
C VAL A 64 7.68 8.53 -16.45
N ILE A 65 7.46 7.66 -15.49
CA ILE A 65 6.76 7.94 -14.24
C ILE A 65 7.58 7.45 -13.04
N GLY A 66 7.34 8.04 -11.87
CA GLY A 66 8.10 7.72 -10.68
C GLY A 66 7.42 8.18 -9.39
N GLU A 67 8.16 8.00 -8.29
CA GLU A 67 7.79 8.50 -6.96
C GLU A 67 8.33 9.91 -6.73
N ASN A 68 7.59 10.71 -5.96
CA ASN A 68 7.89 12.10 -5.65
C ASN A 68 8.23 12.95 -6.91
N ALA A 69 7.57 12.68 -8.03
CA ALA A 69 7.85 13.30 -9.30
C ALA A 69 6.58 13.51 -10.14
N SER A 70 6.73 14.22 -11.26
CA SER A 70 5.69 14.33 -12.28
C SER A 70 5.62 13.10 -13.19
N ILE A 71 4.71 13.16 -14.16
CA ILE A 71 4.73 12.35 -15.38
C ILE A 71 5.51 13.16 -16.42
N TYR A 72 6.50 12.54 -17.06
CA TYR A 72 7.31 13.18 -18.10
C TYR A 72 7.20 12.44 -19.44
N ARG A 73 7.18 13.23 -20.52
CA ARG A 73 7.21 12.73 -21.90
C ARG A 73 8.42 13.30 -22.64
N LEU A 74 9.12 12.44 -23.36
CA LEU A 74 10.13 12.84 -24.33
C LEU A 74 9.61 12.49 -25.73
N ASP A 75 9.52 13.49 -26.59
CA ASP A 75 8.95 13.32 -27.92
C ASP A 75 9.84 12.44 -28.81
N ALA A 76 9.21 11.81 -29.80
CA ALA A 76 9.92 11.01 -30.77
C ALA A 76 10.85 11.91 -31.60
N GLY A 77 12.10 11.48 -31.82
CA GLY A 77 13.07 12.27 -32.59
C GLY A 77 13.81 13.31 -31.77
N SER A 78 13.61 13.32 -30.45
CA SER A 78 14.28 14.27 -29.58
C SER A 78 15.80 14.17 -29.64
N ARG A 79 16.45 15.33 -29.55
CA ARG A 79 17.91 15.48 -29.51
C ARG A 79 18.40 15.52 -28.05
N GLU A 80 19.70 15.40 -27.86
CA GLU A 80 20.33 15.42 -26.53
C GLU A 80 20.00 16.68 -25.72
N ASN A 81 19.82 17.83 -26.38
CA ASN A 81 19.51 19.11 -25.74
C ASN A 81 18.01 19.37 -25.55
N ASP A 82 17.13 18.44 -25.95
CA ASP A 82 15.69 18.63 -25.79
C ASP A 82 15.28 18.47 -24.32
N SER A 83 14.23 19.19 -23.93
CA SER A 83 13.67 19.08 -22.58
C SER A 83 12.54 18.04 -22.54
N TRP A 84 12.43 17.38 -21.39
CA TRP A 84 11.27 16.57 -21.07
C TRP A 84 10.05 17.47 -20.89
N LEU A 85 8.92 17.10 -21.51
CA LEU A 85 7.64 17.74 -21.27
C LEU A 85 7.11 17.29 -19.91
N ASP A 86 6.83 18.25 -19.04
CA ASP A 86 6.20 18.01 -17.74
C ASP A 86 4.68 18.07 -17.86
N LEU A 87 4.02 16.97 -17.55
CA LEU A 87 2.57 16.86 -17.75
C LEU A 87 1.74 17.53 -16.65
N ARG A 88 2.35 18.05 -15.57
CA ARG A 88 1.65 18.78 -14.50
C ARG A 88 0.96 20.06 -14.94
N TYR A 89 1.39 20.64 -16.07
CA TYR A 89 0.82 21.88 -16.58
C TYR A 89 -0.48 21.68 -17.35
N PHE A 90 -0.89 20.42 -17.60
CA PHE A 90 -2.18 20.11 -18.20
C PHE A 90 -3.28 20.12 -17.14
N LYS A 91 -4.49 20.48 -17.55
CA LYS A 91 -5.64 20.62 -16.65
C LYS A 91 -5.96 19.32 -15.93
N ASN A 92 -6.46 19.43 -14.69
CA ASN A 92 -6.94 18.33 -13.86
C ASN A 92 -5.87 17.25 -13.55
N PHE A 93 -4.58 17.60 -13.60
CA PHE A 93 -3.50 16.70 -13.23
C PHE A 93 -3.77 16.04 -11.86
N PRO A 94 -3.53 14.73 -11.71
CA PRO A 94 -3.85 14.00 -10.47
C PRO A 94 -3.16 14.62 -9.25
N ASN A 95 -3.89 14.73 -8.14
CA ASN A 95 -3.40 15.29 -6.88
C ASN A 95 -2.52 14.29 -6.10
N THR A 96 -1.42 13.87 -6.72
CA THR A 96 -0.40 12.98 -6.15
C THR A 96 0.91 13.17 -6.89
N SER A 97 2.00 12.71 -6.28
CA SER A 97 3.34 12.65 -6.89
C SER A 97 3.88 11.22 -7.00
N ASP A 98 3.06 10.22 -6.69
CA ASP A 98 3.47 8.81 -6.62
C ASP A 98 2.71 7.96 -7.63
N PHE A 99 3.39 7.73 -8.76
CA PHE A 99 2.88 6.98 -9.91
C PHE A 99 3.52 5.59 -9.98
N ARG A 100 2.79 4.58 -10.46
CA ARG A 100 3.19 3.16 -10.33
C ARG A 100 3.28 2.41 -11.64
N CYS A 101 2.33 2.64 -12.53
CA CYS A 101 2.25 1.94 -13.81
C CYS A 101 1.65 2.87 -14.87
N ILE A 102 2.02 2.64 -16.12
CA ILE A 102 1.59 3.46 -17.26
C ILE A 102 1.34 2.56 -18.47
N VAL A 103 0.26 2.82 -19.20
CA VAL A 103 -0.05 2.15 -20.46
C VAL A 103 -0.80 3.09 -21.41
N GLN A 104 -0.67 2.89 -22.71
CA GLN A 104 -1.45 3.58 -23.72
C GLN A 104 -2.52 2.63 -24.23
N ASP A 105 -3.75 3.10 -24.32
CA ASP A 105 -4.83 2.32 -24.91
C ASP A 105 -4.89 2.44 -26.44
N LYS A 106 -5.75 1.62 -27.06
CA LYS A 106 -5.93 1.63 -28.52
C LYS A 106 -6.52 2.92 -29.10
N GLN A 107 -7.08 3.79 -28.26
CA GLN A 107 -7.59 5.10 -28.67
C GLN A 107 -6.54 6.21 -28.52
N GLY A 108 -5.33 5.86 -28.06
CA GLY A 108 -4.23 6.80 -27.85
C GLY A 108 -4.23 7.48 -26.48
N ARG A 109 -5.18 7.17 -25.59
CA ARG A 109 -5.20 7.73 -24.22
C ARG A 109 -4.09 7.12 -23.37
N ILE A 110 -3.52 7.92 -22.49
CA ILE A 110 -2.47 7.49 -21.56
C ILE A 110 -3.10 7.24 -20.19
N TRP A 111 -3.01 6.01 -19.71
CA TRP A 111 -3.53 5.61 -18.40
C TRP A 111 -2.37 5.47 -17.43
N VAL A 112 -2.47 6.11 -16.27
CA VAL A 112 -1.44 6.12 -15.24
C VAL A 112 -2.05 5.73 -13.90
N GLY A 113 -1.54 4.63 -13.32
CA GLY A 113 -1.92 4.17 -12.00
C GLY A 113 -1.15 4.89 -10.90
N THR A 114 -1.82 5.17 -9.79
CA THR A 114 -1.26 5.93 -8.66
C THR A 114 -1.23 5.10 -7.38
N ASP A 115 -0.48 5.56 -6.37
CA ASP A 115 -0.37 4.85 -5.09
C ASP A 115 -1.64 4.93 -4.22
N HIS A 116 -2.43 6.01 -4.33
CA HIS A 116 -3.62 6.25 -3.48
C HIS A 116 -4.67 7.20 -4.09
N SER A 117 -4.61 7.48 -5.39
CA SER A 117 -5.53 8.41 -6.08
C SER A 117 -6.24 7.74 -7.25
N GLY A 118 -6.24 6.41 -7.33
CA GLY A 118 -6.85 5.65 -8.42
C GLY A 118 -6.05 5.71 -9.71
N VAL A 119 -6.74 5.77 -10.85
CA VAL A 119 -6.15 5.81 -12.20
C VAL A 119 -6.44 7.15 -12.88
N ALA A 120 -5.39 7.82 -13.36
CA ALA A 120 -5.48 9.05 -14.11
C ALA A 120 -5.37 8.75 -15.61
N VAL A 121 -6.27 9.33 -16.41
CA VAL A 121 -6.33 9.16 -17.87
C VAL A 121 -6.07 10.50 -18.53
N PHE A 122 -5.12 10.56 -19.46
CA PHE A 122 -4.82 11.72 -20.29
C PHE A 122 -5.31 11.46 -21.71
N ASN A 123 -6.11 12.38 -22.25
CA ASN A 123 -6.64 12.28 -23.61
C ASN A 123 -5.83 13.07 -24.65
N GLY A 124 -4.73 13.71 -24.26
CA GLY A 124 -3.95 14.61 -25.12
C GLY A 124 -4.09 16.10 -24.76
N GLU A 125 -5.15 16.48 -24.04
CA GLU A 125 -5.43 17.88 -23.66
C GLU A 125 -5.58 18.07 -22.15
N GLU A 126 -6.22 17.12 -21.46
CA GLU A 126 -6.45 17.20 -20.03
C GLU A 126 -6.47 15.82 -19.38
N TRP A 127 -6.49 15.82 -18.05
CA TRP A 127 -6.54 14.62 -17.24
C TRP A 127 -7.95 14.38 -16.69
N LYS A 128 -8.28 13.11 -16.45
CA LYS A 128 -9.42 12.71 -15.63
C LYS A 128 -9.02 11.57 -14.71
N THR A 129 -9.36 11.68 -13.43
CA THR A 129 -9.02 10.66 -12.42
C THR A 129 -10.25 9.83 -12.06
N TYR A 130 -10.07 8.52 -11.97
CA TYR A 130 -11.08 7.55 -11.56
C TYR A 130 -10.63 6.84 -10.28
N THR A 131 -11.52 6.74 -9.30
CA THR A 131 -11.23 6.27 -7.94
C THR A 131 -12.20 5.16 -7.52
N GLN A 132 -12.05 4.66 -6.30
CA GLN A 132 -13.01 3.77 -5.66
C GLN A 132 -14.39 4.43 -5.51
N GLU A 133 -14.46 5.74 -5.45
CA GLU A 133 -15.74 6.46 -5.39
C GLU A 133 -16.46 6.51 -6.73
N THR A 134 -15.77 6.26 -7.86
CA THR A 134 -16.37 6.35 -9.20
C THR A 134 -16.50 4.99 -9.88
N VAL A 135 -15.40 4.27 -10.12
CA VAL A 135 -15.41 3.04 -10.95
C VAL A 135 -14.51 1.90 -10.45
N LEU A 136 -13.44 2.18 -9.68
CA LEU A 136 -12.41 1.18 -9.33
C LEU A 136 -12.73 0.36 -8.07
N LEU A 137 -12.24 -0.87 -7.96
CA LEU A 137 -12.39 -1.62 -6.69
C LEU A 137 -11.51 -1.10 -5.52
N GLY A 138 -10.54 -0.23 -5.80
CA GLY A 138 -9.61 0.34 -4.81
C GLY A 138 -8.71 1.41 -5.43
N ASP A 139 -8.12 2.26 -4.60
CA ASP A 139 -7.42 3.48 -5.06
C ASP A 139 -5.92 3.32 -5.26
N ARG A 140 -5.29 2.30 -4.68
CA ARG A 140 -3.93 1.93 -5.06
C ARG A 140 -3.97 1.08 -6.31
N VAL A 141 -3.34 1.54 -7.40
CA VAL A 141 -3.26 0.80 -8.68
C VAL A 141 -1.88 0.17 -8.81
N TYR A 142 -1.85 -1.15 -8.99
CA TYR A 142 -0.60 -1.93 -9.10
C TYR A 142 -0.14 -2.12 -10.55
N ALA A 143 -1.08 -2.37 -11.46
CA ALA A 143 -0.77 -2.69 -12.84
C ALA A 143 -1.92 -2.33 -13.79
N LEU A 144 -1.53 -2.08 -15.04
CA LEU A 144 -2.42 -1.79 -16.16
C LEU A 144 -2.01 -2.67 -17.34
N ALA A 145 -2.98 -3.19 -18.09
CA ALA A 145 -2.73 -3.83 -19.38
C ALA A 145 -3.87 -3.55 -20.35
N VAL A 146 -3.52 -3.54 -21.63
CA VAL A 146 -4.46 -3.32 -22.72
C VAL A 146 -4.49 -4.56 -23.59
N SER A 147 -5.69 -5.05 -23.88
CA SER A 147 -5.88 -6.21 -24.74
C SER A 147 -5.50 -5.86 -26.17
N PRO A 148 -4.54 -6.58 -26.79
CA PRO A 148 -4.15 -6.33 -28.17
C PRO A 148 -5.25 -6.69 -29.17
N LEU A 149 -6.28 -7.45 -28.76
CA LEU A 149 -7.42 -7.81 -29.60
C LEU A 149 -8.60 -6.87 -29.36
N SER A 150 -9.21 -6.91 -28.17
CA SER A 150 -10.45 -6.19 -27.84
C SER A 150 -10.25 -4.71 -27.53
N GLY A 151 -9.03 -4.29 -27.16
CA GLY A 151 -8.80 -2.95 -26.61
C GLY A 151 -9.30 -2.76 -25.17
N GLU A 152 -9.80 -3.82 -24.52
CA GLU A 152 -10.14 -3.80 -23.10
C GLU A 152 -8.93 -3.35 -22.25
N ILE A 153 -9.19 -2.52 -21.25
CA ILE A 153 -8.18 -2.04 -20.31
C ILE A 153 -8.44 -2.71 -18.97
N ALA A 154 -7.49 -3.53 -18.50
CA ALA A 154 -7.54 -4.18 -17.20
C ALA A 154 -6.70 -3.39 -16.20
N ILE A 155 -7.31 -3.09 -15.04
CA ILE A 155 -6.75 -2.24 -13.98
C ILE A 155 -6.71 -3.05 -12.70
N ALA A 156 -5.52 -3.47 -12.28
CA ALA A 156 -5.31 -4.15 -11.00
C ALA A 156 -5.17 -3.11 -9.88
N SER A 157 -6.01 -3.19 -8.87
CA SER A 157 -5.97 -2.31 -7.70
C SER A 157 -5.94 -3.10 -6.39
N SER A 158 -5.82 -2.38 -5.27
CA SER A 158 -5.96 -2.90 -3.89
C SER A 158 -7.25 -3.66 -3.61
N GLY A 159 -8.27 -3.57 -4.48
CA GLY A 159 -9.56 -4.25 -4.32
C GLY A 159 -9.86 -5.35 -5.35
N GLY A 160 -8.96 -5.63 -6.31
CA GLY A 160 -9.20 -6.61 -7.37
C GLY A 160 -8.84 -6.08 -8.75
N VAL A 161 -9.58 -6.49 -9.79
CA VAL A 161 -9.37 -6.02 -11.16
C VAL A 161 -10.63 -5.37 -11.71
N SER A 162 -10.54 -4.12 -12.14
CA SER A 162 -11.59 -3.45 -12.91
C SER A 162 -11.23 -3.47 -14.39
N ILE A 163 -12.17 -3.83 -15.27
CA ILE A 163 -12.01 -3.91 -16.72
C ILE A 163 -12.90 -2.85 -17.36
N TYR A 164 -12.30 -1.97 -18.15
CA TYR A 164 -13.04 -1.06 -19.03
C TYR A 164 -13.07 -1.60 -20.45
N ASN A 165 -14.27 -1.74 -21.01
CA ASN A 165 -14.49 -2.13 -22.40
C ASN A 165 -14.79 -0.89 -23.25
N PRO A 166 -13.88 -0.48 -24.16
CA PRO A 166 -14.10 0.71 -24.98
C PRO A 166 -15.18 0.51 -26.05
N LYS A 167 -15.59 -0.73 -26.36
CA LYS A 167 -16.58 -1.01 -27.42
C LYS A 167 -17.99 -0.60 -27.02
N ASP A 168 -18.35 -0.82 -25.76
CA ASP A 168 -19.68 -0.52 -25.20
C ASP A 168 -19.61 0.48 -24.03
N GLU A 169 -18.43 1.03 -23.76
CA GLU A 169 -18.14 1.97 -22.67
C GLU A 169 -18.53 1.45 -21.29
N SER A 170 -18.46 0.13 -21.09
CA SER A 170 -18.85 -0.53 -19.85
C SER A 170 -17.66 -0.83 -18.92
N TRP A 171 -17.97 -0.93 -17.62
CA TRP A 171 -17.03 -1.37 -16.59
C TRP A 171 -17.47 -2.71 -16.03
N LYS A 172 -16.48 -3.58 -15.77
CA LYS A 172 -16.68 -4.85 -15.11
C LYS A 172 -15.64 -5.04 -14.01
N ASP A 173 -16.13 -5.40 -12.83
CA ASP A 173 -15.27 -5.74 -11.70
C ASP A 173 -15.05 -7.26 -11.62
N LEU A 174 -13.85 -7.64 -11.19
CA LEU A 174 -13.40 -9.00 -10.94
C LEU A 174 -12.74 -9.06 -9.58
N THR A 175 -13.28 -9.91 -8.72
CA THR A 175 -12.83 -10.15 -7.36
C THR A 175 -12.62 -11.66 -7.13
N ARG A 176 -12.24 -12.04 -5.91
CA ARG A 176 -12.27 -13.44 -5.44
C ARG A 176 -13.64 -14.09 -5.65
N ALA A 177 -14.73 -13.33 -5.52
CA ALA A 177 -16.07 -13.84 -5.75
C ALA A 177 -16.33 -14.21 -7.22
N ASP A 178 -15.56 -13.65 -8.15
CA ASP A 178 -15.63 -13.90 -9.59
C ASP A 178 -14.62 -14.97 -10.06
N GLY A 179 -13.91 -15.60 -9.11
CA GLY A 179 -12.97 -16.68 -9.37
C GLY A 179 -11.49 -16.28 -9.35
N LEU A 180 -11.16 -15.03 -8.97
CA LEU A 180 -9.77 -14.68 -8.65
C LEU A 180 -9.29 -15.47 -7.42
N VAL A 181 -8.00 -15.79 -7.38
CA VAL A 181 -7.39 -16.44 -6.19
C VAL A 181 -7.32 -15.47 -5.01
N SER A 182 -7.04 -14.20 -5.31
CA SER A 182 -6.95 -13.11 -4.35
C SER A 182 -7.28 -11.79 -5.03
N ASP A 183 -7.79 -10.82 -4.28
CA ASP A 183 -7.99 -9.45 -4.79
C ASP A 183 -6.65 -8.70 -4.89
N GLN A 184 -5.59 -9.25 -4.28
CA GLN A 184 -4.23 -8.73 -4.29
C GLN A 184 -3.48 -9.13 -5.56
N VAL A 185 -3.81 -8.46 -6.67
CA VAL A 185 -3.15 -8.63 -7.97
C VAL A 185 -1.91 -7.75 -8.07
N SER A 186 -0.74 -8.36 -8.28
CA SER A 186 0.54 -7.63 -8.37
C SER A 186 0.84 -7.13 -9.78
N SER A 187 0.45 -7.91 -10.79
CA SER A 187 0.73 -7.63 -12.20
C SER A 187 -0.26 -8.37 -13.09
N LEU A 188 -0.52 -7.84 -14.27
CA LEU A 188 -1.39 -8.46 -15.25
C LEU A 188 -0.88 -8.18 -16.67
N CYS A 189 -1.20 -9.06 -17.60
CA CYS A 189 -0.94 -8.86 -19.02
C CYS A 189 -2.00 -9.58 -19.86
N PHE A 190 -2.22 -9.11 -21.09
CA PHE A 190 -2.91 -9.90 -22.10
C PHE A 190 -1.90 -10.62 -22.97
N ASP A 191 -2.24 -11.83 -23.42
CA ASP A 191 -1.50 -12.47 -24.51
C ASP A 191 -2.08 -12.07 -25.88
N LYS A 192 -1.38 -12.44 -26.97
CA LYS A 192 -1.84 -12.22 -28.35
C LYS A 192 -3.19 -12.84 -28.68
N LYS A 193 -3.66 -13.81 -27.91
CA LYS A 193 -4.97 -14.45 -28.08
C LYS A 193 -6.07 -13.74 -27.28
N GLY A 194 -5.74 -12.67 -26.56
CA GLY A 194 -6.67 -11.91 -25.74
C GLY A 194 -7.04 -12.61 -24.43
N MET A 195 -6.27 -13.60 -23.98
CA MET A 195 -6.44 -14.13 -22.62
C MET A 195 -5.81 -13.16 -21.61
N LEU A 196 -6.54 -12.87 -20.55
CA LEU A 196 -6.05 -12.08 -19.43
C LEU A 196 -5.31 -13.00 -18.47
N TRP A 197 -4.03 -12.71 -18.25
CA TRP A 197 -3.19 -13.34 -17.25
C TRP A 197 -3.04 -12.42 -16.04
N VAL A 198 -3.22 -12.98 -14.85
CA VAL A 198 -3.23 -12.27 -13.56
C VAL A 198 -2.22 -12.94 -12.64
N ALA A 199 -1.23 -12.18 -12.19
CA ALA A 199 -0.24 -12.59 -11.21
C ALA A 199 -0.57 -11.96 -9.85
N TYR A 200 -0.58 -12.76 -8.79
CA TYR A 200 -1.01 -12.32 -7.46
C TYR A 200 0.18 -12.07 -6.54
N HIS A 201 -0.02 -11.22 -5.53
CA HIS A 201 0.99 -10.98 -4.50
C HIS A 201 1.43 -12.25 -3.77
N CYS A 202 0.51 -13.18 -3.50
CA CYS A 202 0.75 -14.44 -2.76
C CYS A 202 0.09 -15.68 -3.39
N GLY A 203 -0.51 -15.54 -4.57
CA GLY A 203 -1.46 -16.50 -5.13
C GLY A 203 -0.98 -17.23 -6.39
N GLY A 204 0.25 -17.02 -6.84
CA GLY A 204 0.73 -17.56 -8.12
C GLY A 204 0.12 -16.81 -9.30
N VAL A 205 -0.26 -17.54 -10.35
CA VAL A 205 -0.81 -16.96 -11.58
C VAL A 205 -2.13 -17.63 -11.97
N SER A 206 -3.08 -16.85 -12.47
CA SER A 206 -4.30 -17.35 -13.09
C SER A 206 -4.50 -16.73 -14.47
N TYR A 207 -5.30 -17.37 -15.31
CA TYR A 207 -5.71 -16.79 -16.57
C TYR A 207 -7.15 -17.14 -16.94
N SER A 208 -7.77 -16.26 -17.71
CA SER A 208 -9.15 -16.38 -18.18
C SER A 208 -9.35 -15.63 -19.51
N SER A 209 -10.49 -15.86 -20.16
CA SER A 209 -10.82 -15.29 -21.47
C SER A 209 -12.09 -14.45 -21.40
N SER A 210 -12.11 -13.34 -22.14
CA SER A 210 -13.31 -12.52 -22.34
C SER A 210 -14.47 -13.31 -22.97
N GLN A 211 -14.20 -14.37 -23.74
CA GLN A 211 -15.23 -15.24 -24.33
C GLN A 211 -16.13 -15.90 -23.28
N ASN A 212 -15.57 -16.23 -22.11
CA ASN A 212 -16.33 -16.78 -20.97
C ASN A 212 -16.78 -15.68 -19.99
N ARG A 213 -16.69 -14.41 -20.40
CA ARG A 213 -16.90 -13.22 -19.57
C ARG A 213 -16.04 -13.25 -18.30
N TYR A 214 -14.84 -13.81 -18.34
CA TYR A 214 -13.96 -13.97 -17.18
C TYR A 214 -14.56 -14.77 -16.01
N LEU A 215 -15.52 -15.67 -16.26
CA LEU A 215 -16.17 -16.48 -15.22
C LEU A 215 -15.48 -17.83 -14.96
N LYS A 216 -14.52 -18.23 -15.81
CA LYS A 216 -13.78 -19.49 -15.65
C LYS A 216 -12.28 -19.25 -15.62
N TRP A 217 -11.68 -19.40 -14.45
CA TRP A 217 -10.26 -19.20 -14.22
C TRP A 217 -9.51 -20.53 -14.14
N LYS A 218 -8.30 -20.54 -14.71
CA LYS A 218 -7.32 -21.60 -14.49
C LYS A 218 -6.17 -21.03 -13.70
N THR A 219 -5.82 -21.68 -12.59
CA THR A 219 -4.82 -21.22 -11.63
C THR A 219 -3.63 -22.17 -11.58
N ILE A 220 -2.44 -21.60 -11.53
CA ILE A 220 -1.18 -22.31 -11.31
C ILE A 220 -0.54 -21.74 -10.05
N GLN A 221 -0.26 -22.64 -9.10
CA GLN A 221 0.41 -22.32 -7.86
C GLN A 221 1.61 -23.22 -7.64
N SER A 222 2.64 -22.62 -7.06
CA SER A 222 3.77 -23.31 -6.50
C SER A 222 3.37 -24.15 -5.28
N LYS A 223 3.82 -25.40 -5.24
CA LYS A 223 3.57 -26.33 -4.13
C LYS A 223 4.32 -25.97 -2.85
N TRP A 224 5.49 -25.33 -2.95
CA TRP A 224 6.33 -25.03 -1.77
C TRP A 224 5.64 -24.05 -0.82
N TYR A 225 4.79 -23.17 -1.36
CA TYR A 225 4.02 -22.26 -0.52
C TYR A 225 2.85 -22.92 0.23
N TRP A 226 2.43 -24.12 -0.19
CA TRP A 226 1.24 -24.82 0.29
C TRP A 226 1.49 -26.31 0.58
N ASP A 227 2.74 -26.71 0.82
CA ASP A 227 3.05 -28.13 1.04
C ASP A 227 2.43 -28.59 2.37
N GLU A 228 2.17 -29.90 2.50
CA GLU A 228 1.54 -30.46 3.71
C GLU A 228 2.33 -30.15 4.99
N LYS A 229 3.63 -29.88 4.84
CA LYS A 229 4.55 -29.59 5.95
C LYS A 229 4.75 -28.08 6.18
N GLN A 230 4.38 -27.22 5.22
CA GLN A 230 4.51 -25.74 5.23
C GLN A 230 5.85 -25.19 5.71
N ASN A 231 6.91 -25.98 5.57
CA ASN A 231 8.23 -25.68 6.13
C ASN A 231 9.06 -24.84 5.15
N ILE A 232 8.92 -25.08 3.85
CA ILE A 232 9.83 -24.53 2.83
C ILE A 232 9.06 -23.65 1.85
N ARG A 233 9.32 -22.34 1.83
CA ARG A 233 8.56 -21.38 1.01
C ARG A 233 9.01 -21.27 -0.46
N GLN A 234 10.00 -22.05 -0.89
CA GLN A 234 10.62 -21.97 -2.22
C GLN A 234 11.45 -23.24 -2.54
N PRO A 235 11.69 -23.61 -3.81
CA PRO A 235 12.33 -24.88 -4.15
C PRO A 235 13.78 -25.03 -3.63
N GLU A 236 14.19 -26.22 -3.23
CA GLU A 236 15.60 -26.47 -2.89
C GLU A 236 16.51 -26.55 -4.13
N THR A 237 15.93 -26.72 -5.32
CA THR A 237 16.66 -26.84 -6.58
C THR A 237 16.75 -25.52 -7.33
N PRO A 238 17.83 -25.31 -8.11
CA PRO A 238 18.01 -24.07 -8.85
C PRO A 238 17.14 -23.95 -10.11
N SER A 239 16.56 -25.05 -10.57
CA SER A 239 15.60 -25.09 -11.68
C SER A 239 14.69 -26.30 -11.52
N GLY A 240 13.58 -26.30 -12.29
CA GLY A 240 12.64 -27.41 -12.32
C GLY A 240 11.29 -27.01 -12.89
N GLU A 241 10.29 -27.88 -12.66
CA GLU A 241 8.93 -27.69 -13.15
C GLU A 241 8.05 -26.90 -12.17
N GLY A 242 7.09 -26.15 -12.70
CA GLY A 242 6.15 -25.33 -11.94
C GLY A 242 6.65 -23.91 -11.70
N LEU A 243 6.14 -23.30 -10.63
CA LEU A 243 6.54 -21.95 -10.22
C LEU A 243 7.57 -22.02 -9.09
N PRO A 244 8.61 -21.16 -9.08
CA PRO A 244 9.59 -21.10 -8.00
C PRO A 244 9.04 -20.38 -6.76
N SER A 245 7.99 -19.58 -6.91
CA SER A 245 7.29 -18.93 -5.81
C SER A 245 5.86 -18.54 -6.21
N ASN A 246 4.97 -18.44 -5.23
CA ASN A 246 3.65 -17.80 -5.40
C ASN A 246 3.69 -16.28 -5.19
N LEU A 247 4.84 -15.73 -4.83
CA LEU A 247 5.07 -14.30 -4.66
C LEU A 247 5.46 -13.69 -6.00
N CYS A 248 4.46 -13.29 -6.79
CA CYS A 248 4.69 -12.75 -8.12
C CYS A 248 5.04 -11.25 -8.08
N ASN A 249 5.84 -10.82 -9.04
CA ASN A 249 6.25 -9.43 -9.21
C ASN A 249 5.72 -8.88 -10.54
N VAL A 250 6.12 -9.49 -11.65
CA VAL A 250 5.77 -9.03 -13.00
C VAL A 250 5.37 -10.24 -13.84
N ILE A 251 4.33 -10.09 -14.65
CA ILE A 251 3.97 -11.05 -15.69
C ILE A 251 3.95 -10.32 -17.04
N MET A 252 4.45 -10.99 -18.08
CA MET A 252 4.36 -10.47 -19.43
C MET A 252 4.27 -11.59 -20.47
N GLU A 253 3.72 -11.26 -21.63
CA GLU A 253 3.90 -12.09 -22.81
C GLU A 253 5.33 -11.91 -23.37
N GLY A 254 6.01 -13.02 -23.59
CA GLY A 254 7.33 -13.09 -24.20
C GLY A 254 7.28 -13.37 -25.70
N HIS A 255 8.44 -13.73 -26.25
CA HIS A 255 8.56 -14.09 -27.66
C HIS A 255 7.73 -15.36 -28.00
N ASN A 256 7.18 -15.42 -29.21
CA ASN A 256 6.34 -16.53 -29.70
C ASN A 256 5.11 -16.89 -28.85
N GLY A 257 4.58 -15.95 -28.06
CA GLY A 257 3.40 -16.18 -27.22
C GLY A 257 3.68 -17.02 -25.97
N SER A 258 4.95 -17.11 -25.58
CA SER A 258 5.33 -17.60 -24.24
C SER A 258 4.84 -16.62 -23.17
N ILE A 259 4.62 -17.10 -21.97
CA ILE A 259 4.32 -16.26 -20.80
C ILE A 259 5.50 -16.34 -19.85
N LEU A 260 6.00 -15.18 -19.45
CA LEU A 260 7.11 -15.01 -18.50
C LEU A 260 6.55 -14.48 -17.19
N LEU A 261 7.00 -15.04 -16.08
CA LEU A 261 6.59 -14.68 -14.74
C LEU A 261 7.80 -14.46 -13.84
N ALA A 262 8.04 -13.21 -13.47
CA ALA A 262 9.00 -12.82 -12.45
C ALA A 262 8.41 -13.02 -11.05
N THR A 263 9.17 -13.62 -10.15
CA THR A 263 8.76 -13.88 -8.76
C THR A 263 9.86 -13.50 -7.77
N CYS A 264 9.57 -13.54 -6.47
CA CYS A 264 10.60 -13.39 -5.42
C CYS A 264 11.59 -14.58 -5.34
N GLY A 265 11.26 -15.71 -5.98
CA GLY A 265 12.04 -16.96 -5.96
C GLY A 265 12.71 -17.30 -7.29
N GLY A 266 12.63 -16.43 -8.30
CA GLY A 266 13.22 -16.64 -9.62
C GLY A 266 12.29 -16.27 -10.79
N LEU A 267 12.70 -16.67 -11.98
CA LEU A 267 11.94 -16.52 -13.24
C LEU A 267 11.26 -17.85 -13.58
N ALA A 268 9.97 -17.79 -13.89
CA ALA A 268 9.22 -18.90 -14.46
C ALA A 268 8.75 -18.54 -15.86
N TRP A 269 8.57 -19.55 -16.72
CA TRP A 269 8.03 -19.37 -18.05
C TRP A 269 7.21 -20.56 -18.51
N THR A 270 6.37 -20.32 -19.51
CA THR A 270 5.66 -21.39 -20.20
C THR A 270 5.43 -21.06 -21.67
N SER A 271 5.58 -22.06 -22.56
CA SER A 271 5.32 -21.93 -24.00
C SER A 271 3.90 -22.34 -24.40
N LYS A 272 3.22 -23.09 -23.52
CA LYS A 272 1.83 -23.54 -23.65
C LYS A 272 1.14 -23.37 -22.31
N THR A 273 -0.17 -23.23 -22.27
CA THR A 273 -0.88 -23.10 -21.00
C THR A 273 -0.68 -24.35 -20.11
N GLY A 274 -0.05 -24.21 -18.94
CA GLY A 274 0.02 -25.26 -17.92
C GLY A 274 1.39 -25.92 -17.69
N ASN A 275 2.31 -25.89 -18.65
CA ASN A 275 3.63 -26.55 -18.51
C ASN A 275 4.74 -25.56 -18.13
N TRP A 276 4.71 -25.13 -16.87
CA TRP A 276 5.66 -24.15 -16.35
C TRP A 276 7.02 -24.76 -16.05
N GLN A 277 8.07 -24.00 -16.34
CA GLN A 277 9.45 -24.26 -15.95
C GLN A 277 9.98 -23.05 -15.20
N TYR A 278 10.97 -23.25 -14.34
CA TYR A 278 11.60 -22.16 -13.61
C TYR A 278 13.11 -22.29 -13.51
N MET A 279 13.74 -21.14 -13.27
CA MET A 279 15.14 -20.99 -12.91
C MET A 279 15.28 -19.98 -11.76
N ARG A 280 16.27 -20.21 -10.90
CA ARG A 280 16.55 -19.44 -9.69
C ARG A 280 17.84 -18.65 -9.81
N GLY A 281 18.01 -17.71 -8.88
CA GLY A 281 19.23 -16.95 -8.68
C GLY A 281 20.35 -17.79 -8.10
N THR A 282 21.59 -17.31 -8.23
CA THR A 282 22.75 -17.91 -7.54
C THR A 282 22.64 -17.85 -6.01
N ASP A 283 21.76 -16.98 -5.48
CA ASP A 283 21.47 -16.81 -4.05
C ASP A 283 20.48 -17.84 -3.48
N TYR A 284 19.91 -18.74 -4.31
CA TYR A 284 18.87 -19.69 -3.88
C TYR A 284 19.26 -20.55 -2.66
N ASN A 285 20.51 -21.03 -2.62
CA ASN A 285 21.01 -21.86 -1.53
C ASN A 285 21.06 -21.08 -0.23
N PHE A 286 21.57 -19.85 -0.27
CA PHE A 286 21.66 -18.99 0.90
C PHE A 286 20.27 -18.62 1.40
N LYS A 287 19.29 -18.40 0.51
CA LYS A 287 17.90 -18.16 0.92
C LYS A 287 17.22 -19.36 1.56
N ASN A 288 17.68 -20.58 1.28
CA ASN A 288 17.19 -21.79 1.92
C ASN A 288 17.98 -22.11 3.21
N GLU A 289 19.14 -21.47 3.40
CA GLU A 289 19.95 -21.60 4.61
C GLU A 289 19.23 -20.92 5.78
N GLY A 290 18.92 -21.67 6.84
CA GLY A 290 18.17 -21.17 7.99
C GLY A 290 16.65 -21.16 7.83
N VAL A 291 16.10 -21.55 6.65
CA VAL A 291 14.66 -21.81 6.53
C VAL A 291 14.33 -23.08 7.31
N PHE A 292 13.37 -22.97 8.23
CA PHE A 292 12.99 -24.09 9.09
C PHE A 292 12.55 -25.30 8.27
N GLY A 293 13.13 -26.47 8.56
CA GLY A 293 12.82 -27.71 7.84
C GLY A 293 13.39 -27.83 6.42
N ALA A 294 14.12 -26.83 5.92
CA ALA A 294 14.91 -26.97 4.70
C ALA A 294 16.05 -27.97 4.96
N LYS A 295 16.17 -28.99 4.09
CA LYS A 295 17.31 -29.91 4.16
C LYS A 295 18.44 -29.26 3.40
N ILE A 296 19.41 -28.70 4.13
CA ILE A 296 20.65 -28.23 3.50
C ILE A 296 21.28 -29.43 2.80
N SER A 297 21.29 -29.42 1.47
CA SER A 297 22.00 -30.42 0.68
C SER A 297 23.48 -30.34 1.05
N ARG A 298 23.95 -31.30 1.86
CA ARG A 298 25.37 -31.43 2.24
C ARG A 298 26.27 -31.73 1.04
N ASN A 299 25.69 -32.05 -0.12
CA ASN A 299 26.42 -32.21 -1.39
C ASN A 299 26.80 -30.85 -1.96
N LYS A 300 27.84 -30.28 -1.36
CA LYS A 300 28.67 -29.20 -1.92
C LYS A 300 29.07 -29.58 -3.36
N LYS A 301 28.92 -28.63 -4.29
CA LYS A 301 29.60 -28.60 -5.60
C LYS A 301 29.28 -29.75 -6.56
N ARG A 302 28.03 -29.89 -7.02
CA ARG A 302 27.89 -30.01 -8.49
C ARG A 302 27.71 -28.59 -8.99
N VAL A 303 28.82 -27.99 -9.42
CA VAL A 303 28.81 -26.77 -10.22
C VAL A 303 28.10 -27.16 -11.52
N VAL A 304 26.76 -27.08 -11.52
CA VAL A 304 26.05 -26.85 -12.78
C VAL A 304 26.68 -25.59 -13.34
N LYS A 305 27.16 -25.63 -14.60
CA LYS A 305 27.83 -24.48 -15.23
C LYS A 305 27.09 -23.18 -14.87
N ASN A 306 27.84 -22.17 -14.43
CA ASN A 306 27.30 -20.86 -14.00
C ASN A 306 26.42 -20.16 -15.05
N ASP A 307 26.46 -20.63 -16.30
CA ASP A 307 25.76 -20.04 -17.45
C ASP A 307 24.22 -20.19 -17.41
N TYR A 308 23.68 -20.98 -16.47
CA TYR A 308 22.25 -21.29 -16.35
C TYR A 308 21.55 -20.68 -15.12
N PHE A 309 22.17 -19.74 -14.40
CA PHE A 309 21.59 -19.13 -13.20
C PHE A 309 21.25 -17.65 -13.40
N LEU A 310 20.18 -17.20 -12.74
CA LEU A 310 19.93 -15.77 -12.57
C LEU A 310 20.94 -15.19 -11.57
N LYS A 311 21.08 -13.86 -11.54
CA LYS A 311 21.97 -13.19 -10.58
C LYS A 311 21.44 -13.18 -9.15
N GLU A 312 20.13 -13.00 -9.03
CA GLU A 312 19.41 -13.16 -7.78
C GLU A 312 18.01 -13.71 -8.08
N ASP A 313 17.37 -14.31 -7.08
CA ASP A 313 16.01 -14.82 -7.20
C ASP A 313 14.97 -13.72 -7.37
N TYR A 314 15.21 -12.53 -6.83
CA TYR A 314 14.22 -11.46 -6.87
C TYR A 314 14.23 -10.78 -8.24
N VAL A 315 13.41 -11.30 -9.14
CA VAL A 315 13.22 -10.71 -10.46
C VAL A 315 12.19 -9.60 -10.36
N SER A 316 12.56 -8.38 -10.77
CA SER A 316 11.74 -7.19 -10.59
C SER A 316 11.17 -6.59 -11.87
N ALA A 317 11.84 -6.80 -13.00
CA ALA A 317 11.41 -6.26 -14.29
C ALA A 317 11.69 -7.27 -15.41
N LEU A 318 10.86 -7.26 -16.45
CA LEU A 318 11.02 -8.09 -17.63
C LEU A 318 10.74 -7.25 -18.88
N GLN A 319 11.52 -7.48 -19.93
CA GLN A 319 11.23 -6.96 -21.27
C GLN A 319 11.72 -7.95 -22.33
N SER A 320 10.81 -8.40 -23.19
CA SER A 320 11.15 -9.26 -24.33
C SER A 320 11.42 -8.41 -25.57
N THR A 321 12.49 -8.71 -26.30
CA THR A 321 12.84 -8.08 -27.59
C THR A 321 13.29 -9.16 -28.57
N GLU A 322 13.64 -8.83 -29.82
CA GLU A 322 14.20 -9.82 -30.75
C GLU A 322 15.55 -10.40 -30.29
N LYS A 323 16.37 -9.60 -29.58
CA LYS A 323 17.69 -10.03 -29.09
C LYS A 323 17.61 -11.07 -27.98
N GLY A 324 16.53 -11.06 -27.19
CA GLY A 324 16.42 -11.89 -26.00
C GLY A 324 15.45 -11.31 -24.97
N ILE A 325 15.50 -11.88 -23.77
CA ILE A 325 14.70 -11.48 -22.61
C ILE A 325 15.59 -10.68 -21.67
N PHE A 326 15.28 -9.39 -21.49
CA PHE A 326 15.90 -8.56 -20.49
C PHE A 326 15.25 -8.83 -19.14
N VAL A 327 16.08 -9.05 -18.12
CA VAL A 327 15.65 -9.38 -16.77
C VAL A 327 16.31 -8.39 -15.81
N GLY A 328 15.47 -7.63 -15.09
CA GLY A 328 15.88 -6.69 -14.07
C GLY A 328 15.82 -7.29 -12.66
N PHE A 329 16.69 -6.78 -11.80
CA PHE A 329 16.90 -7.23 -10.43
C PHE A 329 16.84 -6.06 -9.45
N ARG A 330 16.61 -6.39 -8.19
CA ARG A 330 16.62 -5.46 -7.05
C ARG A 330 18.04 -5.07 -6.61
N SER A 331 19.00 -5.99 -6.66
CA SER A 331 20.37 -5.73 -6.18
C SER A 331 21.47 -5.90 -7.22
N TYR A 332 21.17 -6.48 -8.38
CA TYR A 332 22.20 -6.85 -9.36
C TYR A 332 22.02 -6.20 -10.74
N GLY A 333 21.22 -5.13 -10.85
CA GLY A 333 21.02 -4.44 -12.12
C GLY A 333 20.17 -5.25 -13.08
N ALA A 334 20.69 -5.53 -14.28
CA ALA A 334 19.97 -6.28 -15.31
C ALA A 334 20.88 -7.26 -16.08
N ILE A 335 20.26 -8.29 -16.67
CA ILE A 335 20.90 -9.24 -17.59
C ILE A 335 20.05 -9.41 -18.86
N LEU A 336 20.66 -9.98 -19.89
CA LEU A 336 20.00 -10.44 -21.12
C LEU A 336 20.07 -11.97 -21.19
N LEU A 337 18.94 -12.63 -21.39
CA LEU A 337 18.81 -14.08 -21.59
C LEU A 337 18.45 -14.42 -23.04
N ASP A 338 18.89 -15.58 -23.51
CA ASP A 338 18.46 -16.15 -24.79
C ASP A 338 17.02 -16.68 -24.71
N HIS A 339 16.23 -16.50 -25.77
CA HIS A 339 14.82 -16.94 -25.81
C HIS A 339 14.62 -18.46 -25.73
N LYS A 340 15.56 -19.24 -26.26
CA LYS A 340 15.43 -20.70 -26.38
C LYS A 340 16.08 -21.38 -25.18
N THR A 341 17.33 -21.05 -24.90
CA THR A 341 18.12 -21.72 -23.88
C THR A 341 17.95 -21.11 -22.49
N HIS A 342 17.46 -19.86 -22.40
CA HIS A 342 17.42 -19.08 -21.17
C HIS A 342 18.80 -18.91 -20.51
N SER A 343 19.88 -19.12 -21.27
CA SER A 343 21.25 -18.87 -20.81
C SER A 343 21.57 -17.38 -20.83
N VAL A 344 22.43 -16.94 -19.91
CA VAL A 344 22.84 -15.54 -19.82
C VAL A 344 23.71 -15.17 -21.03
N ILE A 345 23.23 -14.23 -21.85
CA ILE A 345 23.97 -13.65 -22.99
C ILE A 345 24.88 -12.51 -22.49
N LYS A 346 24.34 -11.62 -21.67
CA LYS A 346 25.05 -10.41 -21.22
C LYS A 346 24.64 -10.01 -19.81
N ASP A 347 25.60 -9.47 -19.06
CA ASP A 347 25.46 -8.98 -17.69
C ASP A 347 25.78 -7.49 -17.62
N TYR A 348 24.75 -6.66 -17.48
CA TYR A 348 24.90 -5.20 -17.44
C TYR A 348 25.33 -4.69 -16.06
N GLY A 349 25.24 -5.52 -15.01
CA GLY A 349 25.71 -5.17 -13.67
C GLY A 349 27.24 -5.07 -13.56
N LYS A 350 27.97 -5.71 -14.49
CA LYS A 350 29.44 -5.69 -14.55
C LYS A 350 30.02 -4.67 -15.53
N ASP A 351 29.18 -4.03 -16.35
CA ASP A 351 29.66 -3.09 -17.34
C ASP A 351 30.09 -1.79 -16.66
N LYS A 352 31.40 -1.48 -16.71
CA LYS A 352 31.95 -0.24 -16.12
C LYS A 352 31.40 1.03 -16.80
N ARG A 353 30.94 0.94 -18.06
CA ARG A 353 30.44 2.10 -18.83
C ARG A 353 29.03 2.51 -18.43
N ASN A 354 28.17 1.53 -18.11
CA ASN A 354 26.75 1.74 -17.81
C ASN A 354 26.40 1.18 -16.41
N SER A 355 27.30 1.34 -15.43
CA SER A 355 27.28 0.51 -14.23
C SER A 355 25.96 0.58 -13.45
N LEU A 356 25.18 -0.49 -13.61
CA LEU A 356 24.03 -0.86 -12.81
C LEU A 356 24.44 -1.71 -11.60
N SER A 357 25.73 -1.71 -11.23
CA SER A 357 26.19 -2.40 -10.03
C SER A 357 25.40 -1.91 -8.82
N SER A 358 24.72 -2.82 -8.14
CA SER A 358 23.92 -2.52 -6.94
C SER A 358 22.73 -1.59 -7.17
N GLN A 359 22.21 -1.50 -8.40
CA GLN A 359 21.02 -0.69 -8.71
C GLN A 359 19.76 -1.55 -8.81
N PHE A 360 18.67 -1.03 -8.25
CA PHE A 360 17.35 -1.62 -8.37
C PHE A 360 16.74 -1.21 -9.72
N VAL A 361 16.61 -2.15 -10.64
CA VAL A 361 15.89 -2.00 -11.90
C VAL A 361 14.42 -2.29 -11.69
N THR A 362 13.56 -1.30 -11.92
CA THR A 362 12.12 -1.36 -11.67
C THR A 362 11.31 -1.60 -12.94
N THR A 363 11.83 -1.15 -14.08
CA THR A 363 11.17 -1.26 -15.38
C THR A 363 12.22 -1.28 -16.49
N ILE A 364 11.87 -1.86 -17.64
CA ILE A 364 12.72 -1.90 -18.83
C ILE A 364 11.83 -1.56 -20.02
N VAL A 365 12.30 -0.66 -20.89
CA VAL A 365 11.60 -0.26 -22.10
C VAL A 365 12.52 -0.46 -23.30
N ALA A 366 11.96 -0.96 -24.40
CA ALA A 366 12.70 -1.23 -25.62
C ALA A 366 12.07 -0.48 -26.80
N TYR A 367 12.92 0.19 -27.56
CA TYR A 367 12.58 0.71 -28.88
C TYR A 367 12.71 -0.39 -29.93
N PRO A 368 11.86 -0.38 -30.98
CA PRO A 368 11.96 -1.38 -32.05
C PRO A 368 13.26 -1.32 -32.87
N ASN A 369 13.99 -0.20 -32.82
CA ASN A 369 15.34 -0.10 -33.41
C ASN A 369 16.40 -0.95 -32.68
N GLY A 370 16.08 -1.55 -31.53
CA GLY A 370 16.98 -2.34 -30.69
C GLY A 370 17.64 -1.58 -29.54
N THR A 371 17.31 -0.29 -29.33
CA THR A 371 17.71 0.49 -28.15
C THR A 371 16.89 0.04 -26.94
N VAL A 372 17.55 -0.21 -25.81
CA VAL A 372 16.88 -0.67 -24.58
C VAL A 372 17.35 0.18 -23.41
N LEU A 373 16.40 0.68 -22.63
CA LEU A 373 16.63 1.49 -21.43
C LEU A 373 16.07 0.79 -20.20
N ALA A 374 16.78 0.89 -19.08
CA ALA A 374 16.33 0.48 -17.76
C ALA A 374 15.91 1.70 -16.94
N GLY A 375 14.70 1.67 -16.40
CA GLY A 375 14.29 2.53 -15.30
C GLY A 375 14.83 1.98 -13.99
N THR A 376 15.46 2.86 -13.22
CA THR A 376 16.08 2.50 -11.95
C THR A 376 15.44 3.27 -10.81
N TYR A 377 15.40 2.65 -9.65
CA TYR A 377 15.08 3.34 -8.41
C TYR A 377 16.35 4.03 -7.91
N GLY A 378 16.48 5.33 -8.14
CA GLY A 378 17.55 6.19 -7.61
C GLY A 378 18.54 6.79 -8.63
N LYS A 379 18.64 6.25 -9.87
CA LYS A 379 19.51 6.80 -10.94
C LYS A 379 18.73 7.26 -12.19
N GLY A 380 17.41 7.19 -12.19
CA GLY A 380 16.61 7.51 -13.38
C GLY A 380 16.74 6.46 -14.47
N LEU A 381 16.88 6.90 -15.72
CA LEU A 381 17.04 6.03 -16.90
C LEU A 381 18.50 5.71 -17.20
N VAL A 382 18.79 4.45 -17.49
CA VAL A 382 20.12 3.96 -17.89
C VAL A 382 20.00 3.16 -19.18
N MET A 383 20.85 3.44 -20.17
CA MET A 383 20.88 2.69 -21.43
C MET A 383 21.56 1.33 -21.26
N LEU A 384 20.88 0.26 -21.67
CA LEU A 384 21.40 -1.11 -21.68
C LEU A 384 22.02 -1.46 -23.03
N GLU A 385 21.22 -1.31 -24.08
CA GLU A 385 21.60 -1.64 -25.45
C GLU A 385 21.36 -0.47 -26.38
N ARG A 386 22.22 -0.38 -27.39
CA ARG A 386 22.08 0.57 -28.48
C ARG A 386 21.54 -0.15 -29.71
N GLY A 387 20.49 0.43 -30.30
CA GLY A 387 19.91 0.00 -31.56
C GLY A 387 20.48 0.72 -32.77
N LYS A 388 19.79 0.57 -33.91
CA LYS A 388 20.03 1.39 -35.12
C LYS A 388 19.66 2.85 -34.84
N LYS A 389 20.30 3.80 -35.52
CA LYS A 389 20.03 5.24 -35.31
C LYS A 389 18.60 5.63 -35.66
N GLU A 390 18.05 5.04 -36.71
CA GLU A 390 16.74 5.40 -37.22
C GLU A 390 15.82 4.18 -37.26
N TRP A 391 14.54 4.44 -37.05
CA TRP A 391 13.48 3.48 -37.29
C TRP A 391 12.23 4.18 -37.79
N THR A 392 11.34 3.41 -38.42
CA THR A 392 10.11 3.89 -39.01
C THR A 392 8.92 3.31 -38.26
N PHE A 393 7.92 4.14 -38.00
CA PHE A 393 6.62 3.70 -37.50
C PHE A 393 5.50 4.42 -38.27
N ASP A 394 4.33 3.81 -38.26
CA ASP A 394 3.13 4.42 -38.84
C ASP A 394 2.58 5.44 -37.85
N LYS A 395 2.73 6.73 -38.18
CA LYS A 395 2.12 7.78 -37.38
C LYS A 395 0.66 7.91 -37.78
N HIS A 396 -0.23 7.54 -36.87
CA HIS A 396 -1.64 7.87 -36.99
C HIS A 396 -1.86 9.28 -36.47
N GLU A 397 -2.33 10.18 -37.35
CA GLU A 397 -2.83 11.47 -36.90
C GLU A 397 -4.16 11.26 -36.18
N ILE A 398 -4.26 11.80 -34.97
CA ILE A 398 -5.49 11.81 -34.18
C ILE A 398 -6.11 13.20 -34.39
N ASP A 399 -7.12 13.28 -35.25
CA ASP A 399 -7.77 14.55 -35.61
C ASP A 399 -8.52 15.19 -34.43
N GLN A 400 -8.97 14.37 -33.46
CA GLN A 400 -9.74 14.81 -32.29
C GLN A 400 -9.32 14.04 -31.04
N CYS A 401 -9.25 14.76 -29.92
CA CYS A 401 -8.90 14.16 -28.64
C CYS A 401 -9.93 13.08 -28.24
N PRO A 402 -9.50 11.85 -27.94
CA PRO A 402 -10.40 10.76 -27.58
C PRO A 402 -11.21 11.11 -26.31
N PRO A 403 -12.50 10.77 -26.25
CA PRO A 403 -13.31 11.02 -25.07
C PRO A 403 -12.83 10.18 -23.89
N PHE A 404 -13.06 10.69 -22.67
CA PHE A 404 -12.79 9.92 -21.47
C PHE A 404 -13.75 8.73 -21.32
N PRO A 405 -13.31 7.62 -20.69
CA PRO A 405 -14.19 6.52 -20.30
C PRO A 405 -15.44 7.01 -19.56
N LYS A 406 -16.63 6.60 -20.01
CA LYS A 406 -17.86 6.95 -19.29
C LYS A 406 -17.95 6.16 -17.99
N GLU A 407 -18.54 6.77 -16.98
CA GLU A 407 -18.83 6.05 -15.74
C GLU A 407 -20.09 5.17 -15.90
N PRO A 408 -20.22 4.09 -15.12
CA PRO A 408 -21.39 3.21 -15.18
C PRO A 408 -22.70 3.96 -14.94
N SER A 409 -23.78 3.48 -15.56
CA SER A 409 -25.13 3.94 -15.28
C SER A 409 -25.59 3.57 -13.87
N VAL A 410 -26.60 4.30 -13.39
CA VAL A 410 -27.24 4.10 -12.08
C VAL A 410 -28.21 2.92 -12.16
N LEU A 411 -28.27 2.07 -11.12
CA LEU A 411 -29.32 1.05 -10.96
C LEU A 411 -30.51 1.56 -10.13
N SER A 412 -31.69 1.02 -10.42
CA SER A 412 -32.87 1.18 -9.57
C SER A 412 -32.71 0.46 -8.22
N VAL A 413 -33.47 0.88 -7.20
CA VAL A 413 -33.47 0.27 -5.87
C VAL A 413 -33.88 -1.22 -5.91
N GLU A 414 -34.78 -1.60 -6.82
CA GLU A 414 -35.19 -2.98 -7.06
C GLU A 414 -34.00 -3.85 -7.52
N ASN A 415 -33.20 -3.34 -8.47
CA ASN A 415 -32.00 -4.02 -8.96
C ASN A 415 -30.93 -4.16 -7.86
N LEU A 416 -30.80 -3.17 -6.96
CA LEU A 416 -29.91 -3.26 -5.80
C LEU A 416 -30.34 -4.34 -4.81
N THR A 417 -31.65 -4.53 -4.63
CA THR A 417 -32.20 -5.53 -3.71
C THR A 417 -31.89 -6.95 -4.21
N ALA A 418 -32.07 -7.20 -5.51
CA ALA A 418 -31.77 -8.49 -6.14
C ALA A 418 -30.29 -8.91 -6.02
N LEU A 419 -29.36 -7.94 -5.93
CA LEU A 419 -27.93 -8.22 -5.75
C LEU A 419 -27.60 -8.80 -4.36
N GLY A 420 -28.45 -8.55 -3.35
CA GLY A 420 -28.25 -8.93 -1.95
C GLY A 420 -28.76 -10.33 -1.57
N GLU A 421 -29.52 -11.02 -2.42
CA GLU A 421 -30.24 -12.26 -2.05
C GLU A 421 -29.48 -13.57 -2.29
N ASN A 422 -28.30 -13.52 -2.91
CA ASN A 422 -27.55 -14.74 -3.23
C ASN A 422 -26.69 -15.22 -2.06
N LYS A 423 -27.17 -16.27 -1.37
CA LYS A 423 -26.36 -17.05 -0.42
C LYS A 423 -25.19 -17.72 -1.15
N LEU A 424 -23.98 -17.45 -0.69
CA LEU A 424 -22.75 -18.10 -1.16
C LEU A 424 -22.27 -19.16 -0.16
N HIS A 425 -21.50 -20.12 -0.66
CA HIS A 425 -21.02 -21.28 0.09
C HIS A 425 -20.07 -20.89 1.21
N SER A 426 -20.19 -21.54 2.36
CA SER A 426 -19.31 -21.34 3.51
C SER A 426 -17.94 -22.01 3.33
N ASP A 427 -16.88 -21.22 3.22
CA ASP A 427 -15.52 -21.69 3.54
C ASP A 427 -15.34 -21.62 5.07
N LYS A 428 -14.93 -22.72 5.70
CA LYS A 428 -14.83 -22.86 7.17
C LYS A 428 -13.45 -22.44 7.69
N ARG A 429 -12.92 -21.29 7.24
CA ARG A 429 -11.65 -20.78 7.77
C ARG A 429 -11.87 -19.89 8.97
N ASP A 430 -11.00 -20.03 9.96
CA ASP A 430 -11.04 -19.19 11.17
C ASP A 430 -10.50 -17.78 10.92
N VAL A 431 -9.61 -17.60 9.94
CA VAL A 431 -9.04 -16.29 9.57
C VAL A 431 -8.77 -16.19 8.08
N PHE A 432 -8.98 -15.01 7.50
CA PHE A 432 -8.64 -14.71 6.12
C PHE A 432 -8.29 -13.23 5.93
N PHE A 433 -7.48 -12.94 4.91
CA PHE A 433 -7.22 -11.56 4.48
C PHE A 433 -8.50 -10.95 3.92
N TRP A 434 -8.88 -9.79 4.43
CA TRP A 434 -10.10 -9.12 4.03
C TRP A 434 -9.82 -8.10 2.93
N LYS A 435 -9.15 -7.00 3.29
CA LYS A 435 -8.82 -5.90 2.38
C LYS A 435 -7.61 -5.12 2.87
N GLU A 436 -7.11 -4.22 2.03
CA GLU A 436 -6.13 -3.22 2.42
C GLU A 436 -6.64 -1.81 2.17
N ASP A 437 -6.11 -0.87 2.95
CA ASP A 437 -6.51 0.53 2.91
C ASP A 437 -5.27 1.42 2.98
N TRP A 438 -5.02 2.10 1.86
CA TRP A 438 -3.93 3.06 1.65
C TRP A 438 -4.38 4.51 1.82
N ASN A 439 -5.70 4.73 1.82
CA ASN A 439 -6.27 6.06 1.90
C ASN A 439 -6.20 6.56 3.32
N THR A 440 -6.49 5.74 4.31
CA THR A 440 -6.67 6.23 5.67
C THR A 440 -5.40 6.89 6.28
N LYS A 441 -4.18 6.60 5.79
CA LYS A 441 -2.90 7.28 6.17
C LYS A 441 -2.79 7.62 7.67
N GLY A 442 -2.37 6.68 8.51
CA GLY A 442 -2.07 6.89 9.93
C GLY A 442 -3.25 7.26 10.84
N ASP A 443 -4.39 7.67 10.29
CA ASP A 443 -5.62 7.90 11.02
C ASP A 443 -6.25 6.55 11.34
N TRP A 444 -6.68 6.32 12.58
CA TRP A 444 -7.26 5.02 12.92
C TRP A 444 -8.53 5.15 13.73
N CYS A 445 -8.66 6.22 14.52
CA CYS A 445 -9.64 6.32 15.59
C CYS A 445 -11.07 6.00 15.11
N GLU A 446 -11.66 4.96 15.71
CA GLU A 446 -13.03 4.47 15.52
C GLU A 446 -13.38 3.86 14.15
N ARG A 447 -12.50 3.96 13.13
CA ARG A 447 -12.58 3.15 11.89
C ARG A 447 -11.79 1.85 12.01
N TYR A 448 -10.66 1.91 12.72
CA TYR A 448 -9.82 0.80 13.11
C TYR A 448 -9.63 0.82 14.64
N GLY A 449 -9.54 -0.35 15.25
CA GLY A 449 -9.13 -0.45 16.66
C GLY A 449 -10.18 0.06 17.65
N ARG A 450 -11.47 -0.21 17.41
CA ARG A 450 -12.55 0.19 18.32
C ARG A 450 -12.40 -0.47 19.67
N ASP A 451 -12.13 -1.77 19.71
CA ASP A 451 -12.04 -2.52 20.96
C ASP A 451 -10.63 -2.51 21.53
N TYR A 452 -9.64 -2.46 20.64
CA TYR A 452 -8.24 -2.38 21.01
C TYR A 452 -7.41 -1.68 19.94
N ALA A 453 -6.49 -0.81 20.35
CA ALA A 453 -5.50 -0.22 19.46
C ALA A 453 -4.14 -0.17 20.14
N LEU A 454 -3.12 -0.63 19.42
CA LEU A 454 -1.73 -0.64 19.83
C LEU A 454 -0.90 0.20 18.84
N LEU A 455 -0.22 1.24 19.35
CA LEU A 455 0.87 1.91 18.64
C LEU A 455 2.20 1.33 19.16
N CYS A 456 2.90 0.59 18.31
CA CYS A 456 4.09 -0.17 18.68
C CYS A 456 5.22 0.78 19.13
N ALA A 457 5.90 0.50 20.25
CA ALA A 457 7.13 1.18 20.68
C ALA A 457 7.05 2.68 21.07
N THR A 458 5.87 3.20 21.40
CA THR A 458 5.64 4.64 21.56
C THR A 458 6.22 5.31 22.83
N ASN A 459 6.76 4.56 23.81
CA ASN A 459 7.55 5.10 24.94
C ASN A 459 8.47 4.02 25.57
N ALA A 460 9.63 3.75 24.96
CA ALA A 460 10.58 2.78 25.52
C ALA A 460 11.16 3.23 26.88
N PRO A 461 11.38 2.30 27.85
CA PRO A 461 11.56 0.87 27.63
C PRO A 461 10.45 0.03 28.26
N ARG A 462 9.45 -0.35 27.45
CA ARG A 462 8.43 -1.43 27.59
C ARG A 462 6.97 -1.00 27.44
N ASP A 463 6.67 0.30 27.32
CA ASP A 463 5.27 0.73 27.24
C ASP A 463 4.83 0.91 25.77
N ASP A 464 4.24 -0.16 25.26
CA ASP A 464 3.29 -0.12 24.16
C ASP A 464 2.04 0.69 24.59
N TYR A 465 1.55 1.64 23.78
CA TYR A 465 0.28 2.32 24.11
C TYR A 465 -0.91 1.49 23.66
N PHE A 466 -1.75 1.13 24.63
CA PHE A 466 -2.96 0.37 24.42
C PHE A 466 -4.20 1.22 24.70
N TYR A 467 -5.10 1.26 23.74
CA TYR A 467 -6.51 1.55 23.94
C TYR A 467 -7.21 0.21 24.14
N SER A 468 -8.00 0.02 25.20
CA SER A 468 -8.76 -1.21 25.45
C SER A 468 -10.03 -0.92 26.25
N PHE A 469 -11.15 -1.54 25.91
CA PHE A 469 -12.37 -1.46 26.72
C PHE A 469 -12.30 -2.37 27.95
N PRO A 470 -12.80 -1.90 29.11
CA PRO A 470 -12.60 -2.56 30.41
C PRO A 470 -13.13 -4.01 30.48
N ASN A 471 -14.10 -4.37 29.63
CA ASN A 471 -14.76 -5.67 29.67
C ASN A 471 -14.19 -6.72 28.69
N GLN A 472 -13.17 -6.40 27.88
CA GLN A 472 -12.55 -7.36 26.95
C GLN A 472 -11.04 -7.49 27.20
N LYS A 473 -10.59 -8.69 27.61
CA LYS A 473 -9.15 -9.01 27.76
C LYS A 473 -8.54 -9.38 26.41
N ILE A 474 -8.20 -8.38 25.59
CA ILE A 474 -7.35 -8.54 24.40
C ILE A 474 -5.90 -8.32 24.83
N SER A 475 -4.98 -9.17 24.38
CA SER A 475 -3.54 -9.00 24.64
C SER A 475 -2.74 -9.12 23.35
N VAL A 476 -1.78 -8.22 23.18
CA VAL A 476 -0.85 -8.24 22.06
C VAL A 476 0.59 -8.24 22.57
N VAL A 477 1.44 -9.11 22.01
CA VAL A 477 2.86 -9.21 22.38
C VAL A 477 3.72 -9.26 21.12
N GLY A 478 4.75 -8.41 21.06
CA GLY A 478 5.77 -8.43 20.01
C GLY A 478 6.97 -9.29 20.41
N LYS A 479 7.53 -10.04 19.46
CA LYS A 479 8.81 -10.75 19.58
C LYS A 479 9.58 -10.73 18.26
N THR A 480 10.89 -10.93 18.34
CA THR A 480 11.73 -11.23 17.17
C THR A 480 11.68 -12.73 16.88
N GLY A 481 11.78 -13.14 15.61
CA GLY A 481 11.73 -14.55 15.22
C GLY A 481 13.02 -15.34 15.49
N ALA A 482 12.97 -16.63 15.15
CA ALA A 482 13.94 -17.65 15.55
C ALA A 482 15.35 -17.53 14.92
N ASN A 483 15.49 -16.74 13.84
CA ASN A 483 16.73 -16.63 13.07
C ASN A 483 17.59 -15.41 13.48
N GLN A 484 17.46 -14.96 14.72
CA GLN A 484 18.24 -13.87 15.29
C GLN A 484 19.59 -14.35 15.87
N LYS A 485 20.57 -13.44 15.94
CA LYS A 485 21.82 -13.65 16.69
C LYS A 485 21.51 -13.75 18.19
N LYS A 486 22.32 -14.54 18.91
CA LYS A 486 22.15 -14.74 20.35
C LYS A 486 22.21 -13.40 21.10
N GLY A 487 21.18 -13.11 21.90
CA GLY A 487 21.08 -11.89 22.70
C GLY A 487 20.42 -10.70 21.98
N GLU A 488 20.11 -10.82 20.69
CA GLU A 488 19.23 -9.86 20.01
C GLU A 488 17.77 -10.08 20.44
N GLY A 489 16.96 -9.02 20.33
CA GLY A 489 15.55 -9.04 20.66
C GLY A 489 14.82 -7.98 19.85
N LEU A 490 13.51 -7.84 20.09
CA LEU A 490 12.71 -6.92 19.30
C LEU A 490 13.08 -5.48 19.65
N ARG A 491 13.45 -4.72 18.63
CA ARG A 491 13.79 -3.32 18.83
C ARG A 491 12.54 -2.48 18.86
N HIS A 492 12.57 -1.47 19.71
CA HIS A 492 11.49 -0.50 19.88
C HIS A 492 12.07 0.86 19.49
N TRP A 493 11.74 1.36 18.30
CA TRP A 493 12.24 2.63 17.78
C TRP A 493 11.20 3.73 17.92
N ILE A 494 11.69 4.93 18.25
CA ILE A 494 10.95 6.20 18.16
C ILE A 494 11.86 7.19 17.42
N HIS A 495 11.55 7.48 16.16
CA HIS A 495 12.42 8.33 15.32
C HIS A 495 12.21 9.81 15.63
N TRP A 496 10.95 10.26 15.63
CA TRP A 496 10.60 11.66 15.87
C TRP A 496 9.36 11.76 16.75
N GLY A 497 9.54 12.18 18.00
CA GLY A 497 8.43 12.44 18.92
C GLY A 497 7.54 13.63 18.53
N CYS A 498 7.50 14.08 17.27
CA CYS A 498 6.56 15.06 16.73
C CYS A 498 6.61 15.08 15.19
N ALA A 499 5.68 14.38 14.53
CA ALA A 499 5.54 14.35 13.08
C ALA A 499 4.17 14.91 12.64
N ASN A 500 3.72 16.01 13.26
CA ASN A 500 2.34 16.50 13.15
C ASN A 500 1.86 16.74 11.70
N ASN A 501 2.76 17.05 10.77
CA ASN A 501 2.41 17.30 9.37
C ASN A 501 2.46 16.03 8.49
N ASN A 502 2.82 14.88 9.05
CA ASN A 502 2.95 13.63 8.32
C ASN A 502 1.74 12.74 8.59
N GLU A 503 0.76 12.78 7.69
CA GLU A 503 -0.47 12.00 7.80
C GLU A 503 -0.19 10.50 7.91
N ASN A 504 0.86 9.97 7.27
CA ASN A 504 1.18 8.55 7.34
C ASN A 504 1.70 8.08 8.71
N VAL A 505 1.87 8.96 9.69
CA VAL A 505 2.28 8.57 11.04
C VAL A 505 1.06 8.46 11.95
N LEU A 506 1.02 7.43 12.80
CA LEU A 506 -0.10 7.18 13.70
C LEU A 506 -0.33 8.35 14.68
N ARG A 507 -1.59 8.80 14.80
CA ARG A 507 -2.02 9.78 15.81
C ARG A 507 -2.03 9.13 17.20
N ASN A 508 -1.33 9.72 18.16
CA ASN A 508 -1.35 9.30 19.57
C ASN A 508 -2.31 10.18 20.39
N ILE A 509 -3.42 9.60 20.84
CA ILE A 509 -4.46 10.30 21.62
C ILE A 509 -3.96 10.66 23.04
N MET A 510 -2.96 9.95 23.56
CA MET A 510 -2.38 10.20 24.88
C MET A 510 -1.43 11.39 24.94
N SER A 511 -0.80 11.76 23.82
CA SER A 511 0.11 12.91 23.73
C SER A 511 -0.39 14.01 22.79
N GLY A 512 -1.46 13.77 22.04
CA GLY A 512 -2.07 14.75 21.13
C GLY A 512 -1.32 14.97 19.81
N ILE A 513 -0.22 14.24 19.58
CA ILE A 513 0.66 14.38 18.42
C ILE A 513 0.72 13.10 17.59
N ARG A 514 1.22 13.23 16.35
CA ARG A 514 1.63 12.06 15.56
C ARG A 514 3.01 11.59 16.01
N THR A 515 3.12 10.30 16.34
CA THR A 515 4.34 9.69 16.86
C THR A 515 4.76 8.54 15.96
N GLU A 516 5.96 8.68 15.40
CA GLU A 516 6.57 7.61 14.61
C GLU A 516 7.19 6.60 15.58
N ALA A 517 6.57 5.43 15.63
CA ALA A 517 7.00 4.36 16.51
C ALA A 517 6.81 3.01 15.81
N GLU A 518 7.76 2.11 16.03
CA GLU A 518 7.81 0.83 15.36
C GLU A 518 8.51 -0.26 16.18
N TRP A 519 7.97 -1.47 16.05
CA TRP A 519 8.74 -2.69 16.29
C TRP A 519 9.62 -2.96 15.08
N ASP A 520 10.90 -3.22 15.31
CA ASP A 520 11.92 -3.43 14.28
C ASP A 520 12.74 -4.68 14.58
N ASP A 521 13.05 -5.45 13.54
CA ASP A 521 13.70 -6.74 13.65
C ASP A 521 15.24 -6.70 13.60
N HIS A 522 15.89 -5.52 13.63
CA HIS A 522 17.34 -5.41 13.35
C HIS A 522 17.76 -5.97 11.98
N GLY A 523 16.83 -6.11 11.02
CA GLY A 523 17.06 -6.81 9.76
C GLY A 523 18.20 -6.22 8.93
N GLU A 524 18.59 -4.95 9.16
CA GLU A 524 19.73 -4.31 8.50
C GLU A 524 21.08 -4.97 8.80
N ASN A 525 21.17 -5.70 9.92
CA ASN A 525 22.37 -6.46 10.31
C ASN A 525 22.49 -7.82 9.61
N TYR A 526 21.55 -8.13 8.73
CA TYR A 526 21.44 -9.38 7.99
C TYR A 526 21.43 -9.13 6.49
N ALA A 527 21.98 -10.08 5.72
CA ALA A 527 21.88 -10.04 4.26
C ALA A 527 20.40 -9.93 3.82
N ARG A 528 20.12 -9.28 2.69
CA ARG A 528 18.72 -9.14 2.21
C ARG A 528 18.10 -10.50 1.91
N SER A 529 18.90 -11.40 1.36
CA SER A 529 18.55 -12.79 1.04
C SER A 529 18.34 -13.67 2.28
N PHE A 530 18.67 -13.19 3.48
CA PHE A 530 18.49 -13.94 4.71
C PHE A 530 17.02 -13.92 5.15
N ASP A 531 16.48 -15.10 5.49
CA ASP A 531 15.13 -15.25 6.02
C ASP A 531 15.09 -15.03 7.53
N GLY A 532 14.93 -13.77 7.94
CA GLY A 532 14.83 -13.39 9.34
C GLY A 532 15.58 -12.10 9.68
N PRO A 533 15.59 -11.73 10.97
CA PRO A 533 14.99 -12.48 12.07
C PRO A 533 13.46 -12.29 12.20
N ASP A 534 12.86 -11.35 11.45
CA ASP A 534 11.42 -11.09 11.32
C ASP A 534 10.73 -10.54 12.59
N VAL A 535 9.61 -9.84 12.39
CA VAL A 535 8.72 -9.39 13.48
C VAL A 535 7.59 -10.40 13.67
N TRP A 536 7.37 -10.82 14.92
CA TRP A 536 6.23 -11.66 15.31
C TRP A 536 5.31 -10.89 16.25
N ALA A 537 4.02 -10.88 15.91
CA ALA A 537 2.96 -10.34 16.75
C ALA A 537 2.00 -11.44 17.19
N PHE A 538 1.79 -11.56 18.49
CA PHE A 538 0.88 -12.52 19.11
C PHE A 538 -0.38 -11.81 19.56
N LEU A 539 -1.54 -12.19 19.01
CA LEU A 539 -2.82 -11.53 19.25
C LEU A 539 -3.81 -12.53 19.87
N SER A 540 -4.15 -12.33 21.14
CA SER A 540 -5.15 -13.14 21.86
C SER A 540 -6.53 -12.52 21.73
N LEU A 541 -7.48 -13.26 21.16
CA LEU A 541 -8.85 -12.78 20.93
C LEU A 541 -9.85 -13.56 21.79
N PRO A 542 -10.72 -12.88 22.58
CA PRO A 542 -11.86 -13.50 23.27
C PRO A 542 -12.86 -14.13 22.28
N GLN A 543 -13.89 -14.82 22.78
CA GLN A 543 -14.92 -15.38 21.88
C GLN A 543 -15.69 -14.28 21.13
N GLY A 544 -15.92 -14.50 19.83
CA GLY A 544 -16.64 -13.60 18.92
C GLY A 544 -15.95 -13.50 17.56
N TRP A 545 -16.49 -12.67 16.66
CA TRP A 545 -15.81 -12.30 15.41
C TRP A 545 -15.12 -10.96 15.55
N TYR A 546 -13.93 -10.88 14.98
CA TYR A 546 -13.08 -9.69 15.05
C TYR A 546 -12.56 -9.34 13.67
N HIS A 547 -12.46 -8.03 13.45
CA HIS A 547 -11.62 -7.42 12.44
C HIS A 547 -10.34 -6.97 13.13
N PHE A 548 -9.19 -7.42 12.64
CA PHE A 548 -7.91 -6.84 13.07
C PHE A 548 -7.14 -6.29 11.87
N ALA A 549 -6.42 -5.19 12.08
CA ALA A 549 -5.62 -4.52 11.08
C ALA A 549 -4.19 -4.31 11.58
N LEU A 550 -3.23 -4.53 10.68
CA LEU A 550 -1.82 -4.24 10.88
C LEU A 550 -1.49 -2.96 10.11
N TYR A 551 -0.83 -2.02 10.76
CA TYR A 551 -0.40 -0.77 10.13
C TYR A 551 1.10 -0.78 9.82
N PHE A 552 1.42 -0.44 8.58
CA PHE A 552 2.78 -0.32 8.08
C PHE A 552 2.99 1.08 7.51
N TYR A 553 4.08 1.71 7.92
CA TYR A 553 4.55 2.98 7.42
C TYR A 553 6.07 2.91 7.27
N ASN A 554 6.61 3.27 6.09
CA ASN A 554 8.05 3.24 5.82
C ASN A 554 8.65 4.65 5.82
N PRO A 555 9.22 5.12 6.94
CA PRO A 555 9.81 6.47 7.05
C PRO A 555 11.06 6.63 6.16
N ASN A 556 11.83 5.56 6.03
CA ASN A 556 13.18 5.57 5.47
C ASN A 556 13.25 5.48 3.93
N GLY A 557 12.12 5.40 3.23
CA GLY A 557 12.08 4.84 1.87
C GLY A 557 12.92 5.55 0.79
N HIS A 558 13.43 6.76 1.04
CA HIS A 558 14.33 7.47 0.11
C HIS A 558 15.74 7.76 0.67
N GLU A 559 16.02 7.47 1.95
CA GLU A 559 17.23 8.01 2.60
C GLU A 559 18.50 7.29 2.17
N LYS A 560 18.41 6.01 1.79
CA LYS A 560 19.50 5.21 1.20
C LYS A 560 18.88 4.21 0.22
N ASN A 561 19.47 4.07 -0.96
CA ASN A 561 18.99 3.18 -2.03
C ASN A 561 19.28 1.70 -1.69
N PRO A 562 18.54 1.15 -0.71
CA PRO A 562 17.64 0.01 -0.90
C PRO A 562 16.43 0.02 0.05
N ALA A 563 15.99 1.19 0.51
CA ALA A 563 14.99 1.32 1.57
C ALA A 563 13.52 1.05 1.16
N LEU A 564 13.26 0.58 -0.06
CA LEU A 564 11.95 0.02 -0.40
C LEU A 564 11.68 -1.23 0.46
N ARG A 565 10.42 -1.40 0.86
CA ARG A 565 9.98 -2.51 1.72
C ARG A 565 9.00 -3.41 0.99
N ASP A 566 9.10 -4.68 1.31
CA ASP A 566 8.32 -5.77 0.78
C ASP A 566 8.17 -6.81 1.90
N TYR A 567 6.99 -6.87 2.50
CA TYR A 567 6.71 -7.71 3.65
C TYR A 567 5.71 -8.79 3.28
N LEU A 568 6.05 -10.02 3.63
CA LEU A 568 5.09 -11.11 3.63
C LEU A 568 4.46 -11.23 5.02
N ILE A 569 3.13 -11.19 5.10
CA ILE A 569 2.39 -11.42 6.33
C ILE A 569 1.82 -12.83 6.29
N GLU A 570 2.10 -13.61 7.33
CA GLU A 570 1.56 -14.95 7.54
C GLU A 570 0.82 -15.02 8.88
N VAL A 571 -0.42 -15.51 8.87
CA VAL A 571 -1.25 -15.65 10.07
C VAL A 571 -1.48 -17.13 10.37
N ARG A 572 -1.20 -17.53 11.62
CA ARG A 572 -1.36 -18.90 12.14
C ARG A 572 -2.26 -18.86 13.36
N LYS A 573 -3.07 -19.92 13.57
CA LYS A 573 -3.97 -20.05 14.73
C LYS A 573 -3.45 -21.07 15.71
N PHE A 574 -3.56 -20.75 17.00
CA PHE A 574 -3.23 -21.59 18.13
C PHE A 574 -4.46 -21.68 19.04
N PRO A 575 -4.95 -22.88 19.37
CA PRO A 575 -6.04 -23.01 20.32
C PRO A 575 -5.62 -22.47 21.69
N LEU A 576 -6.42 -21.57 22.26
CA LEU A 576 -6.32 -21.21 23.68
C LEU A 576 -7.04 -22.32 24.45
N MET A 577 -6.31 -23.16 25.20
CA MET A 577 -6.96 -24.05 26.17
C MET A 577 -7.58 -23.21 27.29
N GLU A 578 -8.74 -23.63 27.79
CA GLU A 578 -9.67 -22.85 28.63
C GLU A 578 -9.11 -22.32 29.98
N SER A 579 -7.85 -22.60 30.33
CA SER A 579 -7.23 -22.14 31.58
C SER A 579 -5.87 -21.45 31.38
N PRO A 580 -5.69 -20.19 31.84
CA PRO A 580 -4.40 -19.49 31.84
C PRO A 580 -3.28 -20.19 32.62
N ASN A 581 -3.62 -21.11 33.53
CA ASN A 581 -2.67 -21.79 34.41
C ASN A 581 -2.03 -23.05 33.80
N ASN A 582 -2.55 -23.57 32.68
CA ASN A 582 -2.06 -24.80 32.07
C ASN A 582 -1.11 -24.59 30.87
N ASN A 583 -0.77 -23.35 30.54
CA ASN A 583 -0.04 -23.06 29.32
C ASN A 583 1.48 -23.10 29.49
N TYR A 584 2.02 -24.13 30.17
CA TYR A 584 3.47 -24.25 30.37
C TYR A 584 4.23 -24.19 29.05
N GLU A 585 3.73 -24.77 27.94
CA GLU A 585 4.46 -24.84 26.68
C GLU A 585 4.44 -23.53 25.86
N LEU A 586 3.32 -22.83 25.75
CA LEU A 586 3.27 -21.55 25.01
C LEU A 586 3.79 -20.39 25.85
N LYS A 587 3.55 -20.42 27.17
CA LYS A 587 4.18 -19.50 28.12
C LYS A 587 5.69 -19.76 28.15
N ASP A 588 6.17 -21.00 28.19
CA ASP A 588 7.59 -21.35 27.95
C ASP A 588 8.05 -20.80 26.61
N THR A 589 7.31 -21.00 25.53
CA THR A 589 7.78 -20.64 24.18
C THR A 589 7.93 -19.12 24.07
N LEU A 590 7.01 -18.36 24.67
CA LEU A 590 7.05 -16.90 24.71
C LEU A 590 8.06 -16.35 25.76
N GLU A 591 8.27 -17.05 26.88
CA GLU A 591 9.18 -16.67 27.97
C GLU A 591 10.63 -17.12 27.70
N LYS A 592 10.86 -18.35 27.24
CA LYS A 592 12.15 -18.92 26.81
C LYS A 592 12.56 -18.48 25.39
N GLY A 593 11.63 -17.93 24.60
CA GLY A 593 11.91 -17.32 23.30
C GLY A 593 12.13 -18.29 22.12
N ASP A 594 11.78 -19.57 22.26
CA ASP A 594 11.98 -20.57 21.19
C ASP A 594 10.82 -20.60 20.17
N ILE A 595 10.66 -19.49 19.46
CA ILE A 595 9.60 -19.27 18.45
C ILE A 595 9.70 -20.25 17.26
N SER A 596 10.83 -20.93 17.11
CA SER A 596 11.05 -21.94 16.06
C SER A 596 10.01 -23.06 16.10
N LYS A 597 9.50 -23.41 17.27
CA LYS A 597 8.47 -24.45 17.44
C LYS A 597 7.10 -24.06 16.89
N LEU A 598 6.87 -22.78 16.62
CA LEU A 598 5.58 -22.25 16.15
C LEU A 598 5.44 -22.32 14.63
N THR A 599 6.55 -22.49 13.90
CA THR A 599 6.55 -22.58 12.43
C THR A 599 5.90 -23.86 11.91
N LYS A 600 5.75 -24.89 12.77
CA LYS A 600 5.09 -26.17 12.45
C LYS A 600 3.57 -26.07 12.23
N TYR A 601 2.93 -25.02 12.75
CA TYR A 601 1.48 -24.82 12.63
C TYR A 601 1.11 -24.22 11.28
N PRO A 602 0.05 -24.64 10.58
CA PRO A 602 -0.23 -24.15 9.23
C PRO A 602 -0.54 -22.65 9.17
N VAL A 603 -0.12 -22.00 8.09
CA VAL A 603 -0.52 -20.65 7.69
C VAL A 603 -1.95 -20.70 7.16
N LEU A 604 -2.84 -19.97 7.83
CA LEU A 604 -4.26 -19.91 7.50
C LEU A 604 -4.59 -18.75 6.56
N ALA A 605 -3.87 -17.64 6.69
CA ALA A 605 -4.02 -16.46 5.84
C ALA A 605 -2.67 -15.86 5.47
N ARG A 606 -2.60 -15.30 4.27
CA ARG A 606 -1.43 -14.57 3.78
C ARG A 606 -1.84 -13.27 3.12
N SER A 607 -0.95 -12.29 3.19
CA SER A 607 -1.01 -11.02 2.47
C SER A 607 0.41 -10.53 2.24
N ARG A 608 0.62 -9.63 1.29
CA ARG A 608 1.92 -8.99 1.06
C ARG A 608 1.75 -7.48 1.00
N VAL A 609 2.61 -6.74 1.67
CA VAL A 609 2.76 -5.29 1.45
C VAL A 609 4.00 -5.13 0.61
N ASN A 610 3.88 -4.70 -0.65
CA ASN A 610 5.07 -4.53 -1.49
C ASN A 610 5.25 -3.09 -1.96
N PHE A 611 6.51 -2.75 -2.19
CA PHE A 611 6.94 -1.55 -2.91
C PHE A 611 6.28 -0.29 -2.33
N PHE A 612 6.39 -0.08 -1.03
CA PHE A 612 5.82 1.09 -0.35
C PHE A 612 6.92 1.94 0.29
N THR A 613 6.85 3.24 0.03
CA THR A 613 7.80 4.26 0.51
C THR A 613 6.98 5.42 1.02
N ARG A 614 7.25 5.87 2.25
CA ARG A 614 6.57 7.00 2.91
C ARG A 614 5.04 6.95 2.90
N SER A 615 4.46 5.79 2.60
CA SER A 615 3.03 5.58 2.49
C SER A 615 2.57 4.63 3.59
N GLY A 616 1.45 4.98 4.22
CA GLY A 616 0.79 4.18 5.24
C GLY A 616 -0.20 3.18 4.66
N VAL A 617 -0.23 1.96 5.18
CA VAL A 617 -1.25 0.97 4.81
C VAL A 617 -1.76 0.19 6.01
N TYR A 618 -3.07 0.01 6.05
CA TYR A 618 -3.72 -0.98 6.90
C TYR A 618 -3.93 -2.27 6.12
N LYS A 619 -3.33 -3.38 6.57
CA LYS A 619 -3.65 -4.73 6.11
C LYS A 619 -4.66 -5.36 7.06
N SER A 620 -5.88 -5.61 6.59
CA SER A 620 -7.00 -6.05 7.42
C SER A 620 -7.32 -7.53 7.25
N PHE A 621 -7.67 -8.18 8.35
CA PHE A 621 -8.05 -9.58 8.44
C PHE A 621 -9.36 -9.73 9.20
N LEU A 622 -10.17 -10.70 8.81
CA LEU A 622 -11.33 -11.16 9.57
C LEU A 622 -10.97 -12.46 10.28
N ALA A 623 -11.25 -12.53 11.58
CA ALA A 623 -10.82 -13.63 12.42
C ALA A 623 -11.86 -14.01 13.48
N LYS A 624 -12.02 -15.32 13.68
CA LYS A 624 -12.81 -15.90 14.76
C LYS A 624 -11.98 -15.93 16.04
N GLY A 625 -12.53 -15.41 17.12
CA GLY A 625 -11.92 -15.36 18.43
C GLY A 625 -12.09 -16.65 19.24
N GLY A 626 -11.62 -16.64 20.49
CA GLY A 626 -11.44 -17.84 21.33
C GLY A 626 -10.14 -18.57 21.06
N CYS A 627 -9.16 -17.87 20.47
CA CYS A 627 -7.86 -18.44 20.12
C CYS A 627 -6.77 -17.36 20.08
N LEU A 628 -5.51 -17.81 19.99
CA LEU A 628 -4.35 -16.97 19.82
C LEU A 628 -3.92 -17.01 18.36
N TYR A 629 -3.71 -15.85 17.75
CA TYR A 629 -3.11 -15.73 16.44
C TYR A 629 -1.64 -15.36 16.56
N ALA A 630 -0.75 -16.08 15.87
CA ALA A 630 0.62 -15.63 15.65
C ALA A 630 0.75 -15.10 14.23
N ILE A 631 1.22 -13.86 14.14
CA ILE A 631 1.34 -13.10 12.91
C ILE A 631 2.83 -12.91 12.68
N ARG A 632 3.37 -13.57 11.66
CA ARG A 632 4.76 -13.41 11.22
C ARG A 632 4.80 -12.38 10.10
N ILE A 633 5.58 -11.33 10.27
CA ILE A 633 5.87 -10.33 9.26
C ILE A 633 7.29 -10.61 8.80
N CYS A 634 7.42 -11.13 7.58
CA CYS A 634 8.70 -11.57 7.05
C CYS A 634 9.35 -10.46 6.24
N LYS A 635 10.68 -10.35 6.36
CA LYS A 635 11.49 -9.34 5.67
C LYS A 635 11.39 -9.39 4.14
N ASN A 636 11.25 -10.56 3.52
CA ASN A 636 11.11 -10.76 2.06
C ASN A 636 12.00 -9.82 1.19
N ASN A 637 13.34 -9.93 1.34
CA ASN A 637 14.35 -9.09 0.65
C ASN A 637 14.31 -7.58 0.97
N SER A 638 13.55 -7.16 1.98
CA SER A 638 13.59 -5.80 2.53
C SER A 638 14.90 -5.50 3.23
N PHE A 639 15.11 -4.24 3.60
CA PHE A 639 16.24 -3.82 4.42
C PHE A 639 16.11 -4.29 5.88
N ASN A 640 14.96 -4.02 6.50
CA ASN A 640 14.52 -4.55 7.79
C ASN A 640 13.01 -4.83 7.71
N THR A 641 12.42 -5.33 8.78
CA THR A 641 10.97 -5.48 8.95
C THR A 641 10.49 -4.55 10.05
N ILE A 642 9.40 -3.84 9.80
CA ILE A 642 8.77 -2.94 10.78
C ILE A 642 7.29 -3.23 10.93
N LEU A 643 6.76 -3.00 12.14
CA LEU A 643 5.32 -2.92 12.41
C LEU A 643 5.04 -1.69 13.27
N ASN A 644 4.13 -0.84 12.81
CA ASN A 644 3.85 0.44 13.47
C ASN A 644 2.63 0.36 14.40
N GLY A 645 1.64 -0.49 14.08
CA GLY A 645 0.47 -0.62 14.93
C GLY A 645 -0.39 -1.86 14.66
N ILE A 646 -1.17 -2.24 15.68
CA ILE A 646 -2.12 -3.35 15.64
C ILE A 646 -3.46 -2.84 16.17
N PHE A 647 -4.52 -3.02 15.39
CA PHE A 647 -5.84 -2.48 15.67
C PHE A 647 -6.86 -3.61 15.64
N VAL A 648 -7.76 -3.69 16.61
CA VAL A 648 -8.77 -4.74 16.73
C VAL A 648 -10.14 -4.12 17.00
N THR A 649 -11.13 -4.59 16.25
CA THR A 649 -12.53 -4.21 16.37
C THR A 649 -13.36 -5.49 16.41
N LYS A 650 -14.21 -5.64 17.43
CA LYS A 650 -15.19 -6.72 17.51
C LYS A 650 -16.33 -6.43 16.55
N LEU A 651 -16.69 -7.42 15.75
CA LEU A 651 -17.81 -7.33 14.83
C LEU A 651 -19.12 -7.69 15.54
N LEU A 652 -20.20 -7.00 15.16
CA LEU A 652 -21.53 -7.23 15.72
C LEU A 652 -22.19 -8.41 14.98
N ASP A 653 -22.69 -9.40 15.73
CA ASP A 653 -23.33 -10.61 15.17
C ASP A 653 -24.74 -10.36 14.58
N GLY A 654 -25.05 -9.13 14.14
CA GLY A 654 -26.34 -8.75 13.52
C GLY A 654 -27.57 -8.81 14.44
N LYS A 655 -27.48 -9.40 15.64
CA LYS A 655 -28.56 -9.47 16.64
C LYS A 655 -28.70 -8.17 17.44
N GLY A 656 -28.78 -7.01 16.80
CA GLY A 656 -29.31 -5.78 17.42
C GLY A 656 -28.74 -5.35 18.79
N ASN A 657 -27.66 -5.97 19.27
CA ASN A 657 -26.97 -5.51 20.45
C ASN A 657 -26.31 -4.24 19.97
N LYS A 658 -26.99 -3.13 20.26
CA LYS A 658 -26.36 -1.99 20.87
C LYS A 658 -25.36 -2.60 21.87
N HIS A 659 -24.14 -2.91 21.43
CA HIS A 659 -23.04 -2.75 22.35
C HIS A 659 -23.22 -1.30 22.73
N VAL A 660 -23.82 -1.12 23.92
CA VAL A 660 -23.67 0.06 24.75
C VAL A 660 -22.23 0.43 24.46
N ARG A 661 -22.06 1.54 23.72
CA ARG A 661 -20.75 2.12 23.48
C ARG A 661 -20.26 2.42 24.88
N GLU A 662 -19.65 1.43 25.53
CA GLU A 662 -19.07 1.57 26.83
C GLU A 662 -18.09 2.69 26.60
N HIS A 663 -18.40 3.82 27.22
CA HIS A 663 -17.69 5.04 26.93
C HIS A 663 -16.20 4.73 27.09
N PRO A 664 -15.34 5.13 26.14
CA PRO A 664 -13.91 5.15 26.41
C PRO A 664 -13.71 5.72 27.80
N SER A 665 -12.81 5.13 28.58
CA SER A 665 -12.64 5.50 29.98
C SER A 665 -12.58 7.03 30.13
N ARG A 666 -13.04 7.58 31.26
CA ARG A 666 -13.06 9.04 31.52
C ARG A 666 -11.72 9.75 31.20
N GLN A 667 -10.61 9.01 31.09
CA GLN A 667 -9.28 9.46 30.70
C GLN A 667 -9.16 10.06 29.29
N TYR A 668 -10.21 9.99 28.44
CA TYR A 668 -10.18 10.44 27.04
C TYR A 668 -11.23 11.52 26.69
N CYS A 669 -11.81 12.20 27.68
CA CYS A 669 -12.71 13.36 27.51
C CYS A 669 -13.98 13.20 26.66
N ASN A 670 -14.40 11.98 26.32
CA ASN A 670 -15.65 11.67 25.62
C ASN A 670 -15.85 12.36 24.25
N ILE A 671 -14.82 12.96 23.67
CA ILE A 671 -14.84 13.53 22.31
C ILE A 671 -14.08 12.57 21.39
N TYR A 672 -14.83 11.85 20.56
CA TYR A 672 -14.30 10.88 19.59
C TYR A 672 -15.17 10.89 18.33
N PRO A 673 -14.60 10.55 17.17
CA PRO A 673 -15.34 10.58 15.92
C PRO A 673 -16.43 9.50 15.93
N LYS A 674 -17.61 9.84 15.44
CA LYS A 674 -18.75 8.93 15.34
C LYS A 674 -19.25 8.94 13.90
N PRO A 675 -19.78 7.82 13.38
CA PRO A 675 -20.54 7.88 12.15
C PRO A 675 -21.68 8.91 12.31
N PRO A 676 -22.00 9.66 11.26
CA PRO A 676 -23.13 10.59 11.27
C PRO A 676 -24.41 9.89 11.73
N SER A 677 -25.23 10.58 12.52
CA SER A 677 -26.58 10.12 12.85
C SER A 677 -27.47 10.28 11.62
N ILE A 678 -28.17 9.22 11.25
CA ILE A 678 -29.11 9.26 10.13
C ILE A 678 -30.52 9.52 10.65
N ASN A 679 -31.10 10.65 10.28
CA ASN A 679 -32.52 10.95 10.46
C ASN A 679 -33.16 11.05 9.06
N GLY A 680 -33.81 9.99 8.59
CA GLY A 680 -34.22 9.86 7.17
C GLY A 680 -35.69 9.49 6.93
N GLU A 681 -36.17 9.85 5.73
CA GLU A 681 -37.43 9.43 5.10
C GLU A 681 -37.39 7.94 4.70
N GLU A 682 -38.49 7.39 4.19
CA GLU A 682 -38.65 5.95 3.91
C GLU A 682 -37.68 5.41 2.85
N THR A 683 -37.37 6.18 1.80
CA THR A 683 -36.40 5.81 0.74
C THR A 683 -34.96 5.71 1.26
N THR A 684 -34.53 6.67 2.08
CA THR A 684 -33.24 6.64 2.77
C THR A 684 -33.13 5.38 3.66
N LYS A 685 -34.20 5.01 4.37
CA LYS A 685 -34.25 3.78 5.17
C LYS A 685 -34.13 2.51 4.32
N GLY A 686 -34.71 2.48 3.12
CA GLY A 686 -34.62 1.35 2.18
C GLY A 686 -33.18 1.07 1.73
N ILE A 687 -32.47 2.08 1.22
CA ILE A 687 -31.07 1.93 0.76
C ILE A 687 -30.15 1.56 1.92
N ILE A 688 -30.33 2.18 3.09
CA ILE A 688 -29.53 1.85 4.28
C ILE A 688 -29.79 0.41 4.73
N ASN A 689 -31.05 -0.04 4.72
CA ASN A 689 -31.37 -1.43 5.06
C ASN A 689 -30.70 -2.41 4.08
N ILE A 690 -30.64 -2.11 2.78
CA ILE A 690 -29.89 -2.94 1.82
C ILE A 690 -28.39 -2.92 2.17
N PHE A 691 -27.82 -1.73 2.39
CA PHE A 691 -26.41 -1.57 2.75
C PHE A 691 -26.02 -2.34 4.02
N ASP A 692 -26.83 -2.23 5.07
CA ASP A 692 -26.64 -2.92 6.35
C ASP A 692 -26.84 -4.44 6.23
N ASN A 693 -27.77 -4.89 5.40
CA ASN A 693 -27.96 -6.33 5.14
C ASN A 693 -26.76 -6.96 4.45
N VAL A 694 -26.12 -6.24 3.52
CA VAL A 694 -24.86 -6.64 2.89
C VAL A 694 -23.67 -6.56 3.87
N ALA A 695 -23.80 -5.77 4.95
CA ALA A 695 -22.77 -5.55 5.96
C ALA A 695 -22.70 -6.60 7.08
N LYS A 696 -23.54 -7.64 7.05
CA LYS A 696 -23.44 -8.76 7.99
C LYS A 696 -22.07 -9.44 7.92
N ILE A 697 -21.69 -10.10 9.02
CA ILE A 697 -20.39 -10.79 9.13
C ILE A 697 -20.24 -11.78 7.98
N PRO A 698 -19.22 -11.62 7.12
CA PRO A 698 -18.98 -12.55 6.02
C PRO A 698 -18.64 -13.94 6.55
N ALA A 699 -19.16 -14.99 5.91
CA ALA A 699 -18.83 -16.36 6.32
C ALA A 699 -17.43 -16.79 5.84
N ASN A 700 -16.92 -16.17 4.77
CA ASN A 700 -15.62 -16.47 4.17
C ASN A 700 -15.03 -15.30 3.38
N ALA A 701 -13.86 -15.51 2.77
CA ALA A 701 -13.15 -14.52 1.97
C ALA A 701 -13.91 -14.04 0.73
N ASN A 702 -14.58 -14.93 -0.01
CA ASN A 702 -15.33 -14.57 -1.22
C ASN A 702 -16.55 -13.72 -0.85
N ASP A 703 -17.26 -14.11 0.22
CA ASP A 703 -18.37 -13.31 0.76
C ASP A 703 -17.89 -11.92 1.15
N ALA A 704 -16.72 -11.82 1.78
CA ALA A 704 -16.18 -10.55 2.23
C ALA A 704 -15.81 -9.63 1.05
N SER A 705 -15.17 -10.17 0.00
CA SER A 705 -14.88 -9.43 -1.24
C SER A 705 -16.14 -8.99 -1.95
N ARG A 706 -17.14 -9.87 -2.06
CA ARG A 706 -18.42 -9.56 -2.69
C ARG A 706 -19.19 -8.50 -1.92
N SER A 707 -19.30 -8.64 -0.60
CA SER A 707 -19.96 -7.65 0.25
C SER A 707 -19.29 -6.28 0.13
N GLU A 708 -17.97 -6.22 0.07
CA GLU A 708 -17.27 -4.94 -0.12
C GLU A 708 -17.57 -4.32 -1.48
N ALA A 709 -17.46 -5.09 -2.57
CA ALA A 709 -17.77 -4.62 -3.92
C ALA A 709 -19.22 -4.13 -4.03
N LEU A 710 -20.17 -4.87 -3.47
CA LEU A 710 -21.58 -4.49 -3.44
C LEU A 710 -21.83 -3.21 -2.63
N LYS A 711 -21.19 -3.05 -1.47
CA LYS A 711 -21.30 -1.80 -0.68
C LYS A 711 -20.76 -0.60 -1.46
N THR A 712 -19.61 -0.74 -2.11
CA THR A 712 -19.05 0.31 -2.97
C THR A 712 -20.00 0.63 -4.12
N TYR A 713 -20.64 -0.38 -4.71
CA TYR A 713 -21.61 -0.18 -5.78
C TYR A 713 -22.89 0.56 -5.32
N ILE A 714 -23.45 0.16 -4.17
CA ILE A 714 -24.59 0.83 -3.53
C ILE A 714 -24.24 2.28 -3.23
N TYR A 715 -23.06 2.53 -2.67
CA TYR A 715 -22.55 3.87 -2.41
C TYR A 715 -22.51 4.75 -3.67
N ARG A 716 -21.90 4.25 -4.76
CA ARG A 716 -21.85 4.96 -6.05
C ARG A 716 -23.23 5.31 -6.58
N THR A 717 -24.15 4.36 -6.47
CA THR A 717 -25.54 4.53 -6.92
C THR A 717 -26.25 5.60 -6.10
N ALA A 718 -26.07 5.58 -4.77
CA ALA A 718 -26.60 6.59 -3.86
C ALA A 718 -26.06 7.99 -4.16
N VAL A 719 -24.74 8.13 -4.42
CA VAL A 719 -24.13 9.40 -4.80
C VAL A 719 -24.72 9.93 -6.10
N LYS A 720 -24.83 9.08 -7.14
CA LYS A 720 -25.37 9.48 -8.44
C LYS A 720 -26.85 9.83 -8.42
N ASN A 721 -27.62 9.21 -7.52
CA ASN A 721 -29.03 9.55 -7.30
C ASN A 721 -29.24 10.83 -6.47
N GLY A 722 -28.17 11.46 -5.97
CA GLY A 722 -28.28 12.67 -5.16
C GLY A 722 -28.87 12.42 -3.76
N GLU A 723 -28.58 11.27 -3.16
CA GLU A 723 -28.99 10.96 -1.78
C GLU A 723 -28.48 11.99 -0.76
N LYS A 724 -29.17 12.10 0.38
CA LYS A 724 -28.84 13.07 1.45
C LYS A 724 -27.38 12.93 1.90
N LEU A 725 -26.70 14.05 2.11
CA LEU A 725 -25.28 14.12 2.46
C LEU A 725 -24.92 13.28 3.70
N ASP A 726 -25.78 13.24 4.72
CA ASP A 726 -25.54 12.45 5.92
C ASP A 726 -25.53 10.93 5.65
N THR A 727 -26.38 10.46 4.72
CA THR A 727 -26.38 9.07 4.24
C THR A 727 -25.08 8.74 3.51
N ILE A 728 -24.62 9.63 2.63
CA ILE A 728 -23.36 9.49 1.90
C ILE A 728 -22.18 9.43 2.88
N LYS A 729 -22.11 10.36 3.85
CA LYS A 729 -21.08 10.36 4.91
C LYS A 729 -21.12 9.09 5.76
N PHE A 730 -22.31 8.57 6.07
CA PHE A 730 -22.45 7.30 6.80
C PHE A 730 -21.91 6.11 5.99
N MET A 731 -22.18 6.03 4.70
CA MET A 731 -21.66 4.95 3.84
C MET A 731 -20.15 5.04 3.68
N ARG A 732 -19.60 6.25 3.43
CA ARG A 732 -18.14 6.48 3.36
C ARG A 732 -17.44 6.05 4.64
N TRP A 733 -18.04 6.35 5.80
CA TRP A 733 -17.52 5.92 7.10
C TRP A 733 -17.31 4.41 7.14
N HIS A 734 -18.29 3.62 6.71
CA HIS A 734 -18.24 2.15 6.74
C HIS A 734 -17.33 1.54 5.67
N LEU A 735 -17.16 2.23 4.55
CA LEU A 735 -16.26 1.80 3.47
C LEU A 735 -14.79 2.19 3.71
N ASN A 736 -14.49 2.99 4.75
CA ASN A 736 -13.18 3.61 4.96
C ASN A 736 -12.76 4.56 3.82
N LEU A 737 -13.74 5.21 3.17
CA LEU A 737 -13.49 6.28 2.21
C LEU A 737 -13.28 7.59 2.97
N TRP A 738 -12.26 8.35 2.54
CA TRP A 738 -11.85 9.62 3.15
C TRP A 738 -11.62 10.68 2.08
N ASN A 739 -12.32 11.81 2.20
CA ASN A 739 -11.97 13.02 1.47
C ASN A 739 -11.14 13.98 2.34
N GLN A 740 -10.64 15.07 1.75
CA GLN A 740 -9.82 16.04 2.47
C GLN A 740 -10.58 16.73 3.62
N GLU A 741 -11.86 17.02 3.43
CA GLU A 741 -12.69 17.66 4.45
C GLU A 741 -12.84 16.78 5.71
N GLU A 742 -13.07 15.48 5.52
CA GLU A 742 -13.20 14.51 6.60
C GLU A 742 -11.90 14.33 7.38
N ARG A 743 -10.74 14.39 6.71
CA ARG A 743 -9.43 14.40 7.38
C ARG A 743 -9.24 15.64 8.22
N ASN A 744 -9.51 16.82 7.66
CA ASN A 744 -9.39 18.09 8.37
C ASN A 744 -10.29 18.10 9.62
N ALA A 745 -11.54 17.65 9.48
CA ALA A 745 -12.48 17.53 10.59
C ALA A 745 -11.99 16.54 11.66
N MET A 746 -11.38 15.43 11.25
CA MET A 746 -10.79 14.44 12.17
C MET A 746 -9.58 15.02 12.92
N GLU A 747 -8.70 15.74 12.24
CA GLU A 747 -7.56 16.45 12.82
C GLU A 747 -7.99 17.46 13.89
N GLU A 748 -8.99 18.28 13.57
CA GLU A 748 -9.59 19.24 14.49
C GLU A 748 -10.20 18.55 15.71
N LEU A 749 -10.94 17.46 15.49
CA LEU A 749 -11.59 16.70 16.55
C LEU A 749 -10.57 16.09 17.52
N MET A 750 -9.48 15.53 17.00
CA MET A 750 -8.40 14.96 17.81
C MET A 750 -7.70 16.04 18.63
N ALA A 751 -7.41 17.21 18.03
CA ALA A 751 -6.84 18.35 18.74
C ALA A 751 -7.77 18.83 19.86
N LYS A 752 -9.08 18.98 19.57
CA LYS A 752 -10.10 19.36 20.54
C LYS A 752 -10.21 18.35 21.68
N SER A 753 -10.14 17.06 21.39
CA SER A 753 -10.16 15.99 22.40
C SER A 753 -8.96 16.08 23.35
N TRP A 754 -7.76 16.28 22.81
CA TRP A 754 -6.53 16.50 23.58
C TRP A 754 -6.60 17.74 24.48
N PHE A 755 -7.07 18.86 23.93
CA PHE A 755 -7.22 20.12 24.68
C PHE A 755 -8.22 20.00 25.82
N ASN A 756 -9.36 19.35 25.56
CA ASN A 756 -10.34 19.12 26.61
C ASN A 756 -9.77 18.23 27.74
N LYS A 757 -8.85 17.32 27.41
CA LYS A 757 -8.12 16.48 28.38
C LYS A 757 -7.16 17.27 29.25
N GLN A 758 -6.42 18.20 28.68
CA GLN A 758 -5.60 19.14 29.44
C GLN A 758 -6.45 20.00 30.39
N GLU A 759 -7.64 20.40 29.96
CA GLU A 759 -8.53 21.26 30.76
C GLU A 759 -9.28 20.52 31.87
N ARG A 760 -9.73 19.27 31.64
CA ARG A 760 -10.64 18.56 32.55
C ARG A 760 -10.00 17.54 33.49
N LEU A 761 -8.89 16.90 33.11
CA LEU A 761 -8.44 15.68 33.79
C LEU A 761 -7.29 15.88 34.78
N SER A 762 -6.19 16.54 34.39
CA SER A 762 -5.05 16.79 35.28
C SER A 762 -4.03 17.75 34.67
N GLY A 763 -3.35 18.51 35.53
CA GLY A 763 -2.23 19.38 35.13
C GLY A 763 -1.01 18.63 34.58
N ILE A 764 -0.92 17.32 34.81
CA ILE A 764 0.16 16.48 34.24
C ILE A 764 0.22 16.55 32.71
N TYR A 765 -0.92 16.66 32.03
CA TYR A 765 -1.02 16.72 30.57
C TYR A 765 -0.60 18.08 29.99
N CYS A 766 -0.38 19.06 30.85
CA CYS A 766 0.15 20.37 30.48
C CYS A 766 1.65 20.45 30.77
N SER A 767 2.26 19.52 31.50
CA SER A 767 3.68 19.60 31.86
C SER A 767 4.57 19.27 30.65
N SER A 768 5.44 20.20 30.24
CA SER A 768 6.43 19.94 29.19
C SER A 768 7.52 18.94 29.63
N LEU A 769 7.61 18.63 30.93
CA LEU A 769 8.51 17.59 31.42
C LEU A 769 7.96 16.18 31.19
N VAL A 770 6.63 16.04 31.05
CA VAL A 770 5.99 14.76 30.74
C VAL A 770 5.69 14.65 29.24
N PHE A 771 5.28 15.76 28.61
CA PHE A 771 4.87 15.80 27.21
C PHE A 771 5.58 16.95 26.44
N PRO A 772 6.92 16.91 26.29
CA PRO A 772 7.72 18.04 25.82
C PRO A 772 7.39 18.55 24.42
N LYS A 773 6.81 17.69 23.58
CA LYS A 773 6.51 17.98 22.16
C LYS A 773 5.01 18.11 21.89
N SER A 774 4.18 17.98 22.91
CA SER A 774 2.74 18.09 22.79
C SER A 774 2.29 19.54 22.69
N PRO A 775 1.18 19.84 22.00
CA PRO A 775 0.64 21.20 21.95
C PRO A 775 0.15 21.67 23.34
N ARG A 776 0.17 22.99 23.56
CA ARG A 776 -0.33 23.66 24.79
C ARG A 776 0.30 23.12 26.09
N VAL A 777 1.64 22.97 26.13
CA VAL A 777 2.37 22.59 27.35
C VAL A 777 3.09 23.79 27.99
N ILE A 778 3.30 23.71 29.30
CA ILE A 778 3.90 24.71 30.18
C ILE A 778 5.19 24.17 30.83
N PRO A 779 6.19 25.02 31.13
CA PRO A 779 7.53 24.61 31.56
C PRO A 779 7.62 24.19 33.04
N PHE A 780 6.58 23.55 33.58
CA PHE A 780 6.47 23.16 34.99
C PHE A 780 6.30 21.65 35.17
N THR A 781 6.83 21.10 36.26
CA THR A 781 6.61 19.69 36.66
C THR A 781 5.15 19.46 37.09
N PRO A 782 4.65 18.20 37.08
CA PRO A 782 3.33 17.90 37.64
C PRO A 782 3.18 18.32 39.11
N LEU A 783 4.28 18.29 39.86
CA LEU A 783 4.34 18.70 41.27
C LEU A 783 4.28 20.22 41.41
N GLU A 784 4.99 20.97 40.58
CA GLU A 784 4.95 22.44 40.55
C GLU A 784 3.54 22.93 40.19
N ILE A 785 2.88 22.30 39.20
CA ILE A 785 1.49 22.62 38.85
C ILE A 785 0.53 22.30 40.01
N PHE A 786 0.82 21.24 40.77
CA PHE A 786 0.07 20.94 41.99
C PHE A 786 0.28 22.01 43.07
N ASP A 787 1.52 22.46 43.28
CA ASP A 787 1.84 23.54 44.22
C ASP A 787 1.20 24.88 43.82
N MET A 788 1.16 25.21 42.53
CA MET A 788 0.43 26.38 42.00
C MET A 788 -1.04 26.35 42.42
N LYS A 789 -1.69 25.19 42.34
CA LYS A 789 -3.08 25.03 42.79
C LYS A 789 -3.23 25.23 44.30
N LEU A 790 -2.26 24.80 45.11
CA LEU A 790 -2.26 25.05 46.56
C LEU A 790 -2.09 26.53 46.90
N LEU A 791 -1.32 27.25 46.09
CA LEU A 791 -1.09 28.69 46.24
C LEU A 791 -2.21 29.57 45.65
N GLY A 792 -3.26 28.99 45.06
CA GLY A 792 -4.30 29.74 44.36
C GLY A 792 -3.82 30.42 43.06
N ILE A 793 -2.68 30.00 42.52
CA ILE A 793 -2.13 30.50 41.26
C ILE A 793 -2.78 29.75 40.10
N GLU A 794 -3.47 30.47 39.22
CA GLU A 794 -4.10 29.86 38.04
C GLU A 794 -3.04 29.57 36.97
N TRP A 795 -2.57 28.32 36.95
CA TRP A 795 -1.55 27.82 36.03
C TRP A 795 -1.92 28.00 34.54
N LYS A 796 -3.20 28.16 34.20
CA LYS A 796 -3.65 28.38 32.82
C LYS A 796 -3.15 29.71 32.23
N SER A 797 -2.84 30.68 33.09
CA SER A 797 -2.22 31.95 32.65
C SER A 797 -0.86 31.74 31.95
N TYR A 798 -0.19 30.61 32.21
CA TYR A 798 1.08 30.24 31.59
C TYR A 798 0.93 29.45 30.28
N LEU A 799 -0.31 29.13 29.84
CA LEU A 799 -0.51 28.41 28.59
C LEU A 799 -0.15 29.30 27.39
N PRO A 800 0.43 28.73 26.31
CA PRO A 800 0.62 29.45 25.06
C PRO A 800 -0.71 30.03 24.55
N GLY A 801 -0.75 31.34 24.31
CA GLY A 801 -1.96 32.04 23.84
C GLY A 801 -3.01 32.33 24.92
N SER A 802 -2.66 32.26 26.21
CA SER A 802 -3.53 32.68 27.31
C SER A 802 -3.92 34.17 27.18
N SER A 803 -5.19 34.49 27.48
CA SER A 803 -5.70 35.86 27.56
C SER A 803 -5.37 36.57 28.88
N SER A 804 -4.86 35.83 29.87
CA SER A 804 -4.49 36.34 31.19
C SER A 804 -2.98 36.24 31.38
N GLU A 805 -2.35 37.33 31.81
CA GLU A 805 -0.92 37.35 32.10
C GLU A 805 -0.58 36.54 33.36
N PRO A 806 0.56 35.83 33.37
CA PRO A 806 0.99 35.09 34.54
C PRO A 806 1.37 36.03 35.70
N PRO A 807 1.01 35.71 36.95
CA PRO A 807 1.25 36.58 38.10
C PRO A 807 2.74 36.72 38.49
N MET A 808 3.62 35.89 37.93
CA MET A 808 5.07 35.96 38.09
C MET A 808 5.77 35.17 36.97
N SER A 809 7.07 35.37 36.80
CA SER A 809 7.87 34.61 35.84
C SER A 809 7.95 33.11 36.18
N VAL A 810 8.35 32.30 35.20
CA VAL A 810 8.56 30.85 35.37
C VAL A 810 9.59 30.56 36.47
N ASP A 811 10.69 31.32 36.50
CA ASP A 811 11.78 31.12 37.46
C ASP A 811 11.35 31.48 38.90
N GLU A 812 10.57 32.55 39.07
CA GLU A 812 10.00 32.93 40.36
C GLU A 812 9.03 31.88 40.89
N MET A 813 8.17 31.35 40.01
CA MET A 813 7.22 30.30 40.37
C MET A 813 7.94 29.01 40.79
N LYS A 814 9.00 28.61 40.08
CA LYS A 814 9.83 27.43 40.45
C LYS A 814 10.52 27.61 41.80
N LYS A 815 11.07 28.79 42.08
CA LYS A 815 11.67 29.10 43.40
C LYS A 815 10.64 28.96 44.53
N LYS A 816 9.43 29.50 44.36
CA LYS A 816 8.34 29.35 45.35
C LYS A 816 7.94 27.89 45.60
N SER A 817 7.82 27.08 44.55
CA SER A 817 7.53 25.64 44.70
C SER A 817 8.64 24.89 45.44
N TYR A 818 9.91 25.25 45.20
CA TYR A 818 11.05 24.68 45.93
C TYR A 818 11.02 24.99 47.44
N GLU A 819 10.69 26.22 47.83
CA GLU A 819 10.58 26.63 49.24
C GLU A 819 9.47 25.89 50.00
N ILE A 820 8.33 25.62 49.34
CA ILE A 820 7.23 24.79 49.89
C ILE A 820 7.71 23.36 50.14
N THR A 821 8.50 22.81 49.21
CA THR A 821 9.02 21.44 49.31
C THR A 821 9.98 21.29 50.49
N LYS A 822 10.81 22.31 50.75
CA LYS A 822 11.85 22.28 51.80
C LYS A 822 11.28 22.44 53.22
N SER A 823 10.13 23.08 53.39
CA SER A 823 9.59 23.50 54.70
C SER A 823 8.66 22.50 55.41
N LYS A 824 8.45 21.27 54.90
CA LYS A 824 7.41 20.32 55.37
C LYS A 824 5.95 20.87 55.36
N ASN A 825 5.72 22.08 54.85
CA ASN A 825 4.41 22.80 54.83
C ASN A 825 3.37 22.27 53.84
N ARG A 826 3.72 21.37 52.93
CA ARG A 826 2.80 20.92 51.86
C ARG A 826 1.52 20.26 52.42
N PHE A 827 1.60 19.62 53.59
CA PHE A 827 0.45 19.00 54.24
C PHE A 827 -0.53 20.02 54.86
N GLU A 828 -0.03 21.10 55.44
CA GLU A 828 -0.86 22.17 56.01
C GLU A 828 -1.55 23.00 54.92
N LEU A 829 -0.82 23.36 53.85
CA LEU A 829 -1.38 24.01 52.67
C LEU A 829 -2.47 23.16 52.01
N TYR A 830 -2.28 21.84 51.94
CA TYR A 830 -3.30 20.93 51.43
C TYR A 830 -4.56 20.89 52.32
N LYS A 831 -4.40 20.95 53.65
CA LYS A 831 -5.53 21.06 54.59
C LYS A 831 -6.30 22.37 54.40
N GLN A 832 -5.60 23.51 54.31
CA GLN A 832 -6.19 24.82 54.07
C GLN A 832 -6.96 24.87 52.74
N TYR A 833 -6.34 24.36 51.66
CA TYR A 833 -6.98 24.22 50.35
C TYR A 833 -8.26 23.38 50.41
N LYS A 834 -8.26 22.25 51.15
CA LYS A 834 -9.46 21.43 51.35
C LYS A 834 -10.55 22.14 52.16
N MET A 835 -10.19 22.92 53.18
CA MET A 835 -11.15 23.70 53.98
C MET A 835 -11.84 24.76 53.13
N GLN A 836 -11.08 25.59 52.39
CA GLN A 836 -11.63 26.60 51.49
C GLN A 836 -12.55 25.99 50.41
N LYS A 837 -12.18 24.84 49.86
CA LYS A 837 -12.99 24.18 48.83
C LYS A 837 -14.30 23.58 49.38
N ASN A 838 -14.34 23.23 50.66
CA ASN A 838 -15.54 22.76 51.33
C ASN A 838 -16.46 23.91 51.78
N GLU A 839 -15.93 25.13 51.98
CA GLU A 839 -16.74 26.33 52.25
C GLU A 839 -17.38 26.92 50.97
N ILE A 840 -16.80 26.65 49.80
CA ILE A 840 -17.28 27.12 48.49
C ILE A 840 -18.31 26.16 47.85
N LYS A 841 -18.41 24.92 48.35
CA LYS A 841 -19.40 23.92 47.93
C LYS A 841 -20.62 23.94 48.85
#